data_AF-A0A951JV92-F1
#
_entry.id   AF-A0A951JV92-F1
#
_cell.length_a   1.000
_cell.length_b   1.000
_cell.length_c   1.000
_cell.angle_alpha   90.00
_cell.angle_beta   90.00
_cell.angle_gamma   90.00
#
_symmetry.space_group_name_H-M   'P 1'
#
loop_
_entity.id
_entity.type
_entity.pdbx_description
1 polymer ?
#
loop_
_entity_poly.entity_id
_entity_poly.type
_entity_poly.pdbx_seq_one_letter_code
_entity_poly.pdbx_strand_id
1 'polypeptide(L)'
;MALVAVGGVCGLAWAAGLRGFMVEIAGPASGVEWVGTFVWILLPGVLTGALLGWAEHLRRTGGRRGWRWLATAPLLFAGVLVHGVATAPGGPMAGLEEFFADGLGGGAIGVPLFGMAGGYALSGRGPLWGRIVSGAIALTPIPTWAPTVTGFGGPELAVTTPRDAWVALYYWSFLAVLALGCAIPHLPVVTPPDRRPSSRSPHDSARTQRARPWRDARDFQESPMSPEWMRRQARRLVEEVWTQGDLPVVDELSACDDLDHSSTPPERTGLAGLKNTVTTLRRAFPDLYVIVEDQIVEADRIVTRSTVRGTHTGELLGLAPTGRQVAFELIDVNRVGDDGRIGEYSAAVDTTACCCSSAHVPRVPRRSAHRTSEDVTMTTTSHTNQPTRTAPVVSSRQPRVGWLSLLVAAGCATIASFVIAMIIAGSIESFFLAMATPIVAGLLVVWRWRRAGVVVLGVVLLAELVSSAPFLADALTHPETPGDFLPLTLFTLATLAGSIAAVPAFRQARQPARRSPRPATGVAATAVVVLVAATAVSIVAAARIDSVAAQPGDIELTTKDFQFDTRTITTDGGKVAVTVTNDDPTRHTFTIDELGVDLNVPPGATQRVTFPADAGTYRFYCIPHAPDMAGELVVR
;
A
#
# COMPACT_ATOMS: atom_id res chain seq x y z
N MET A 1 20.66 -0.59 -29.76
CA MET A 1 20.17 -1.71 -30.60
C MET A 1 20.44 -3.08 -29.97
N ALA A 2 21.67 -3.59 -29.85
CA ALA A 2 21.94 -4.94 -29.33
C ALA A 2 21.18 -5.33 -28.04
N LEU A 3 21.18 -4.46 -27.01
CA LEU A 3 20.45 -4.69 -25.75
C LEU A 3 18.91 -4.78 -25.92
N VAL A 4 18.34 -4.13 -26.94
CA VAL A 4 16.90 -4.20 -27.26
C VAL A 4 16.57 -5.57 -27.87
N ALA A 5 17.42 -6.08 -28.76
CA ALA A 5 17.27 -7.41 -29.34
C ALA A 5 17.43 -8.52 -28.29
N VAL A 6 18.47 -8.43 -27.43
CA VAL A 6 18.65 -9.35 -26.30
C VAL A 6 17.44 -9.30 -25.37
N GLY A 7 16.97 -8.10 -25.01
CA GLY A 7 15.76 -7.93 -24.21
C GLY A 7 14.54 -8.59 -24.84
N GLY A 8 14.31 -8.41 -26.15
CA GLY A 8 13.21 -9.05 -26.87
C GLY A 8 13.27 -10.58 -26.87
N VAL A 9 14.48 -11.17 -27.00
CA VAL A 9 14.68 -12.62 -26.88
C VAL A 9 14.40 -13.11 -25.45
N CYS A 10 14.84 -12.39 -24.42
CA CYS A 10 14.51 -12.72 -23.03
C CYS A 10 12.99 -12.62 -22.77
N GLY A 11 12.32 -11.62 -23.34
CA GLY A 11 10.87 -11.46 -23.26
C GLY A 11 10.09 -12.56 -23.96
N LEU A 12 10.56 -13.02 -25.12
CA LEU A 12 10.01 -14.19 -25.83
C LEU A 12 10.16 -15.46 -24.99
N ALA A 13 11.35 -15.71 -24.44
CA ALA A 13 11.61 -16.89 -23.61
C ALA A 13 10.76 -16.90 -22.34
N TRP A 14 10.56 -15.73 -21.70
CA TRP A 14 9.69 -15.59 -20.53
C TRP A 14 8.22 -15.83 -20.87
N ALA A 15 7.72 -15.30 -21.99
CA ALA A 15 6.33 -15.50 -22.42
C ALA A 15 6.06 -16.93 -22.95
N ALA A 16 7.05 -17.60 -23.55
CA ALA A 16 6.98 -19.02 -23.82
C ALA A 16 6.92 -19.84 -22.52
N GLY A 17 7.67 -19.42 -21.50
CA GLY A 17 7.57 -19.96 -20.14
C GLY A 17 6.18 -19.76 -19.51
N LEU A 18 5.56 -18.59 -19.69
CA LEU A 18 4.18 -18.34 -19.26
C LEU A 18 3.18 -19.29 -19.97
N ARG A 19 3.27 -19.42 -21.30
CA ARG A 19 2.40 -20.36 -22.01
C ARG A 19 2.61 -21.80 -21.55
N GLY A 20 3.84 -22.20 -21.25
CA GLY A 20 4.18 -23.51 -20.67
C GLY A 20 3.54 -23.73 -19.31
N PHE A 21 3.64 -22.76 -18.40
CA PHE A 21 2.96 -22.77 -17.11
C PHE A 21 1.42 -22.93 -17.25
N MET A 22 0.81 -22.26 -18.24
CA MET A 22 -0.62 -22.44 -18.54
C MET A 22 -0.97 -23.85 -19.06
N VAL A 23 -0.02 -24.61 -19.64
CA VAL A 23 -0.24 -26.04 -19.96
C VAL A 23 -0.38 -26.86 -18.68
N GLU A 24 0.46 -26.60 -17.66
CA GLU A 24 0.43 -27.37 -16.42
C GLU A 24 -0.86 -27.18 -15.60
N ILE A 25 -1.47 -25.99 -15.66
CA ILE A 25 -2.79 -25.75 -15.06
C ILE A 25 -3.90 -26.40 -15.90
N ALA A 26 -3.97 -26.11 -17.20
CA ALA A 26 -5.08 -26.56 -18.06
C ALA A 26 -5.01 -28.05 -18.45
N GLY A 27 -3.87 -28.72 -18.23
CA GLY A 27 -3.71 -30.15 -18.44
C GLY A 27 -4.10 -30.61 -19.86
N PRO A 28 -4.86 -31.71 -20.02
CA PRO A 28 -5.31 -32.19 -21.32
C PRO A 28 -6.15 -31.21 -22.14
N ALA A 29 -6.78 -30.21 -21.51
CA ALA A 29 -7.58 -29.18 -22.20
C ALA A 29 -6.73 -28.05 -22.84
N SER A 30 -5.40 -28.06 -22.65
CA SER A 30 -4.50 -27.01 -23.12
C SER A 30 -4.30 -26.98 -24.66
N GLY A 31 -5.24 -26.36 -25.39
CA GLY A 31 -5.12 -26.09 -26.82
C GLY A 31 -4.16 -24.95 -27.20
N VAL A 32 -3.62 -24.97 -28.42
CA VAL A 32 -2.85 -23.85 -29.00
C VAL A 32 -3.75 -23.05 -29.96
N GLU A 33 -4.40 -22.04 -29.41
CA GLU A 33 -5.13 -21.03 -30.18
C GLU A 33 -4.12 -19.99 -30.73
N TRP A 34 -4.15 -19.72 -32.03
CA TRP A 34 -3.09 -18.98 -32.73
C TRP A 34 -3.03 -17.50 -32.35
N VAL A 35 -4.18 -16.83 -32.20
CA VAL A 35 -4.24 -15.42 -31.83
C VAL A 35 -3.90 -15.27 -30.34
N GLY A 36 -4.56 -16.02 -29.45
CA GLY A 36 -4.25 -16.08 -28.02
C GLY A 36 -2.77 -16.34 -27.73
N THR A 37 -2.17 -17.36 -28.36
CA THR A 37 -0.77 -17.71 -28.10
C THR A 37 0.21 -16.69 -28.70
N PHE A 38 0.12 -16.39 -30.00
CA PHE A 38 1.17 -15.61 -30.67
C PHE A 38 0.95 -14.10 -30.55
N VAL A 39 -0.30 -13.61 -30.61
CA VAL A 39 -0.63 -12.19 -30.55
C VAL A 39 -0.80 -11.70 -29.12
N TRP A 40 -1.39 -12.50 -28.22
CA TRP A 40 -1.73 -12.04 -26.86
C TRP A 40 -0.78 -12.49 -25.75
N ILE A 41 0.05 -13.52 -25.96
CA ILE A 41 1.08 -13.94 -24.99
C ILE A 41 2.50 -13.63 -25.50
N LEU A 42 2.91 -14.21 -26.64
CA LEU A 42 4.30 -14.12 -27.08
C LEU A 42 4.71 -12.71 -27.54
N LEU A 43 3.86 -12.01 -28.29
CA LEU A 43 4.16 -10.65 -28.77
C LEU A 43 4.28 -9.61 -27.63
N PRO A 44 3.36 -9.52 -26.65
CA PRO A 44 3.55 -8.69 -25.46
C PRO A 44 4.81 -9.04 -24.67
N GLY A 45 5.21 -10.32 -24.64
CA GLY A 45 6.50 -10.76 -24.11
C GLY A 45 7.69 -10.13 -24.82
N VAL A 46 7.78 -10.30 -26.15
CA VAL A 46 8.83 -9.70 -26.99
C VAL A 46 8.90 -8.18 -26.79
N LEU A 47 7.75 -7.50 -26.81
CA LEU A 47 7.68 -6.04 -26.67
C LEU A 47 8.10 -5.59 -25.26
N THR A 48 7.62 -6.26 -24.21
CA THR A 48 8.02 -5.99 -22.81
C THR A 48 9.53 -6.14 -22.64
N GLY A 49 10.08 -7.27 -23.11
CA GLY A 49 11.51 -7.54 -23.07
C GLY A 49 12.34 -6.50 -23.85
N ALA A 50 11.90 -6.12 -25.05
CA ALA A 50 12.56 -5.11 -25.87
C ALA A 50 12.56 -3.72 -25.19
N LEU A 51 11.45 -3.33 -24.56
CA LEU A 51 11.33 -2.07 -23.80
C LEU A 51 12.24 -2.06 -22.56
N LEU A 52 12.34 -3.17 -21.83
CA LEU A 52 13.28 -3.31 -20.70
C LEU A 52 14.75 -3.34 -21.19
N GLY A 53 15.04 -3.96 -22.34
CA GLY A 53 16.33 -3.89 -23.01
C GLY A 53 16.71 -2.48 -23.48
N TRP A 54 15.71 -1.67 -23.87
CA TRP A 54 15.91 -0.24 -24.13
C TRP A 54 16.14 0.54 -22.83
N ALA A 55 15.45 0.21 -21.74
CA ALA A 55 15.71 0.80 -20.43
C ALA A 55 17.15 0.53 -19.97
N GLU A 56 17.66 -0.70 -20.11
CA GLU A 56 19.06 -1.03 -19.81
C GLU A 56 20.04 -0.27 -20.71
N HIS A 57 19.73 -0.11 -21.99
CA HIS A 57 20.53 0.71 -22.90
C HIS A 57 20.61 2.17 -22.44
N LEU A 58 19.47 2.79 -22.09
CA LEU A 58 19.42 4.16 -21.60
C LEU A 58 20.14 4.31 -20.26
N ARG A 59 20.00 3.32 -19.35
CA ARG A 59 20.71 3.28 -18.07
C ARG A 59 22.24 3.27 -18.23
N ARG A 60 22.75 2.64 -19.29
CA ARG A 60 24.19 2.63 -19.64
C ARG A 60 24.66 3.88 -20.38
N THR A 61 23.76 4.66 -21.00
CA THR A 61 24.10 5.90 -21.73
C THR A 61 23.67 7.17 -20.97
N GLY A 62 23.89 7.22 -19.65
CA GLY A 62 23.62 8.40 -18.81
C GLY A 62 22.14 8.64 -18.44
N GLY A 63 21.21 7.82 -18.92
CA GLY A 63 19.77 8.03 -18.76
C GLY A 63 19.21 9.16 -19.64
N ARG A 64 17.90 9.40 -19.53
CA ARG A 64 17.18 10.53 -20.17
C ARG A 64 16.12 11.08 -19.19
N ARG A 65 15.30 12.06 -19.62
CA ARG A 65 14.02 12.35 -18.94
C ARG A 65 13.01 11.24 -19.27
N GLY A 66 12.12 10.90 -18.35
CA GLY A 66 10.98 10.00 -18.59
C GLY A 66 11.24 8.50 -18.73
N TRP A 67 12.43 8.04 -19.16
CA TRP A 67 12.73 6.62 -19.47
C TRP A 67 12.37 5.58 -18.40
N ARG A 68 12.26 5.99 -17.13
CA ARG A 68 11.83 5.08 -16.04
C ARG A 68 10.39 4.58 -16.19
N TRP A 69 9.55 5.25 -16.99
CA TRP A 69 8.23 4.73 -17.36
C TRP A 69 8.29 3.41 -18.13
N LEU A 70 9.45 3.00 -18.68
CA LEU A 70 9.65 1.67 -19.23
C LEU A 70 9.48 0.54 -18.19
N ALA A 71 9.42 0.86 -16.89
CA ALA A 71 9.01 -0.09 -15.85
C ALA A 71 7.55 -0.57 -16.01
N THR A 72 6.68 0.20 -16.66
CA THR A 72 5.29 -0.20 -16.92
C THR A 72 5.12 -1.06 -18.16
N ALA A 73 6.21 -1.44 -18.84
CA ALA A 73 6.16 -2.29 -20.03
C ALA A 73 5.37 -3.61 -19.87
N PRO A 74 5.39 -4.32 -18.72
CA PRO A 74 4.59 -5.53 -18.54
C PRO A 74 3.07 -5.31 -18.64
N LEU A 75 2.57 -4.08 -18.51
CA LEU A 75 1.14 -3.78 -18.72
C LEU A 75 0.68 -4.01 -20.17
N LEU A 76 1.59 -4.26 -21.12
CA LEU A 76 1.23 -4.73 -22.46
C LEU A 76 0.45 -6.06 -22.45
N PHE A 77 0.63 -6.91 -21.43
CA PHE A 77 -0.17 -8.13 -21.27
C PHE A 77 -1.65 -7.84 -20.98
N ALA A 78 -1.98 -6.69 -20.38
CA ALA A 78 -3.38 -6.27 -20.20
C ALA A 78 -4.06 -5.86 -21.53
N GLY A 79 -3.32 -5.82 -22.65
CA GLY A 79 -3.89 -5.57 -23.98
C GLY A 79 -4.92 -6.62 -24.42
N VAL A 80 -4.79 -7.87 -23.98
CA VAL A 80 -5.75 -8.95 -24.28
C VAL A 80 -7.13 -8.68 -23.68
N LEU A 81 -7.19 -7.92 -22.57
CA LEU A 81 -8.43 -7.57 -21.89
C LEU A 81 -9.26 -6.60 -22.72
N VAL A 82 -8.60 -5.61 -23.33
CA VAL A 82 -9.24 -4.66 -24.25
C VAL A 82 -9.78 -5.39 -25.48
N HIS A 83 -9.12 -6.47 -25.92
CA HIS A 83 -9.62 -7.29 -27.01
C HIS A 83 -10.84 -8.13 -26.61
N GLY A 84 -10.75 -8.93 -25.54
CA GLY A 84 -11.86 -9.77 -25.07
C GLY A 84 -13.13 -8.97 -24.83
N VAL A 85 -13.03 -7.86 -24.08
CA VAL A 85 -14.14 -6.92 -23.86
C VAL A 85 -14.69 -6.36 -25.18
N ALA A 86 -13.84 -6.07 -26.17
CA ALA A 86 -14.29 -5.54 -27.46
C ALA A 86 -14.87 -6.59 -28.43
N THR A 87 -14.67 -7.89 -28.19
CA THR A 87 -15.10 -8.97 -29.10
C THR A 87 -16.10 -9.96 -28.50
N ALA A 88 -16.47 -9.82 -27.22
CA ALA A 88 -17.40 -10.73 -26.55
C ALA A 88 -18.78 -10.80 -27.24
N PRO A 89 -19.41 -12.00 -27.34
CA PRO A 89 -20.70 -12.22 -28.01
C PRO A 89 -21.88 -11.69 -27.17
N GLY A 90 -21.97 -10.37 -27.07
CA GLY A 90 -22.87 -9.61 -26.20
C GLY A 90 -22.42 -8.14 -26.04
N GLY A 91 -21.20 -7.82 -26.48
CA GLY A 91 -20.62 -6.48 -26.43
C GLY A 91 -19.88 -6.19 -25.11
N PRO A 92 -19.41 -4.94 -24.93
CA PRO A 92 -18.44 -4.62 -23.88
C PRO A 92 -18.88 -4.83 -22.43
N MET A 93 -20.18 -4.94 -22.14
CA MET A 93 -20.66 -5.26 -20.79
C MET A 93 -20.60 -6.76 -20.51
N ALA A 94 -21.12 -7.60 -21.42
CA ALA A 94 -21.01 -9.05 -21.32
C ALA A 94 -19.55 -9.51 -21.25
N GLY A 95 -18.67 -8.92 -22.07
CA GLY A 95 -17.22 -9.20 -22.03
C GLY A 95 -16.48 -8.70 -20.80
N LEU A 96 -17.11 -7.89 -19.93
CA LEU A 96 -16.63 -7.57 -18.59
C LEU A 96 -17.19 -8.56 -17.56
N GLU A 97 -18.44 -8.97 -17.69
CA GLU A 97 -19.10 -9.95 -16.81
C GLU A 97 -18.44 -11.34 -16.92
N GLU A 98 -18.28 -11.86 -18.13
CA GLU A 98 -17.56 -13.10 -18.47
C GLU A 98 -16.10 -13.07 -17.94
N PHE A 99 -15.43 -11.92 -18.08
CA PHE A 99 -14.08 -11.67 -17.56
C PHE A 99 -13.97 -11.72 -16.03
N PHE A 100 -15.02 -11.34 -15.30
CA PHE A 100 -15.06 -11.42 -13.82
C PHE A 100 -15.53 -12.80 -13.33
N ALA A 101 -16.37 -13.50 -14.09
CA ALA A 101 -16.81 -14.86 -13.78
C ALA A 101 -15.68 -15.89 -13.91
N ASP A 102 -14.98 -15.91 -15.05
CA ASP A 102 -13.99 -16.95 -15.38
C ASP A 102 -12.62 -16.76 -14.70
N GLY A 103 -12.40 -15.64 -14.01
CA GLY A 103 -11.14 -15.32 -13.30
C GLY A 103 -9.92 -15.07 -14.19
N LEU A 104 -9.97 -15.44 -15.47
CA LEU A 104 -8.92 -15.27 -16.51
C LEU A 104 -8.32 -13.84 -16.52
N GLY A 105 -9.14 -12.83 -16.25
CA GLY A 105 -8.73 -11.43 -16.15
C GLY A 105 -7.68 -11.14 -15.08
N GLY A 106 -7.71 -11.86 -13.94
CA GLY A 106 -6.85 -11.63 -12.80
C GLY A 106 -5.37 -11.85 -13.11
N GLY A 107 -5.04 -12.85 -13.95
CA GLY A 107 -3.67 -13.15 -14.35
C GLY A 107 -3.03 -12.03 -15.17
N ALA A 108 -3.74 -11.52 -16.18
CA ALA A 108 -3.23 -10.52 -17.13
C ALA A 108 -2.96 -9.14 -16.51
N ILE A 109 -3.58 -8.82 -15.37
CA ILE A 109 -3.29 -7.60 -14.59
C ILE A 109 -2.34 -7.91 -13.42
N GLY A 110 -2.62 -8.98 -12.67
CA GLY A 110 -1.92 -9.33 -11.43
C GLY A 110 -0.44 -9.64 -11.66
N VAL A 111 -0.11 -10.48 -12.65
CA VAL A 111 1.29 -10.83 -12.97
C VAL A 111 2.13 -9.58 -13.26
N PRO A 112 1.74 -8.66 -14.17
CA PRO A 112 2.39 -7.37 -14.33
C PRO A 112 2.55 -6.56 -13.04
N LEU A 113 1.50 -6.47 -12.20
CA LEU A 113 1.56 -5.71 -10.95
C LEU A 113 2.55 -6.31 -9.95
N PHE A 114 2.54 -7.62 -9.73
CA PHE A 114 3.48 -8.31 -8.84
C PHE A 114 4.92 -8.18 -9.33
N GLY A 115 5.15 -8.32 -10.65
CA GLY A 115 6.45 -8.11 -11.27
C GLY A 115 6.97 -6.68 -11.09
N MET A 116 6.15 -5.67 -11.36
CA MET A 116 6.52 -4.26 -11.17
C MET A 116 6.81 -3.93 -9.69
N ALA A 117 5.98 -4.43 -8.77
CA ALA A 117 6.16 -4.23 -7.34
C ALA A 117 7.48 -4.87 -6.85
N GLY A 118 7.77 -6.09 -7.30
CA GLY A 118 9.03 -6.79 -6.99
C GLY A 118 10.24 -6.07 -7.57
N GLY A 119 10.16 -5.60 -8.82
CA GLY A 119 11.22 -4.82 -9.45
C GLY A 119 11.52 -3.52 -8.72
N TYR A 120 10.50 -2.78 -8.29
CA TYR A 120 10.69 -1.59 -7.48
C TYR A 120 11.31 -1.91 -6.11
N ALA A 121 10.85 -2.97 -5.44
CA ALA A 121 11.41 -3.43 -4.17
C ALA A 121 12.91 -3.80 -4.28
N LEU A 122 13.30 -4.54 -5.32
CA LEU A 122 14.67 -4.97 -5.59
C LEU A 122 15.61 -3.82 -6.00
N SER A 123 15.08 -2.80 -6.67
CA SER A 123 15.86 -1.76 -7.38
C SER A 123 16.90 -0.94 -6.59
N GLY A 124 16.89 -1.00 -5.25
CA GLY A 124 17.65 -0.09 -4.40
C GLY A 124 17.08 1.33 -4.31
N ARG A 125 16.13 1.71 -5.17
CA ARG A 125 15.72 3.10 -5.40
C ARG A 125 14.45 3.49 -4.63
N GLY A 126 14.39 4.75 -4.22
CA GLY A 126 13.25 5.32 -3.50
C GLY A 126 13.30 5.04 -2.00
N PRO A 127 12.33 5.54 -1.23
CA PRO A 127 12.36 5.45 0.22
C PRO A 127 12.06 4.02 0.69
N LEU A 128 12.79 3.56 1.72
CA LEU A 128 12.80 2.17 2.18
C LEU A 128 11.40 1.58 2.43
N TRP A 129 10.48 2.35 3.04
CA TRP A 129 9.11 1.91 3.30
C TRP A 129 8.35 1.52 2.02
N GLY A 130 8.53 2.26 0.92
CA GLY A 130 7.85 1.98 -0.35
C GLY A 130 8.38 0.69 -0.99
N ARG A 131 9.67 0.41 -0.81
CA ARG A 131 10.29 -0.86 -1.22
C ARG A 131 9.81 -2.03 -0.36
N ILE A 132 9.60 -1.83 0.95
CA ILE A 132 9.02 -2.84 1.85
C ILE A 132 7.56 -3.14 1.47
N VAL A 133 6.73 -2.12 1.26
CA VAL A 133 5.32 -2.28 0.83
C VAL A 133 5.24 -2.98 -0.53
N SER A 134 6.05 -2.56 -1.50
CA SER A 134 6.08 -3.22 -2.82
C SER A 134 6.63 -4.64 -2.75
N GLY A 135 7.55 -4.92 -1.80
CA GLY A 135 8.02 -6.28 -1.52
C GLY A 135 6.92 -7.16 -0.93
N ALA A 136 6.12 -6.66 0.01
CA ALA A 136 4.98 -7.39 0.55
C ALA A 136 3.92 -7.69 -0.53
N ILE A 137 3.65 -6.74 -1.43
CA ILE A 137 2.78 -6.93 -2.60
C ILE A 137 3.36 -7.98 -3.56
N ALA A 138 4.66 -7.92 -3.86
CA ALA A 138 5.32 -8.88 -4.74
C ALA A 138 5.36 -10.32 -4.17
N LEU A 139 5.32 -10.45 -2.85
CA LEU A 139 5.31 -11.73 -2.14
C LEU A 139 3.90 -12.26 -1.84
N THR A 140 2.84 -11.49 -2.06
CA THR A 140 1.46 -11.92 -1.75
C THR A 140 1.02 -13.19 -2.49
N PRO A 141 1.42 -13.45 -3.75
CA PRO A 141 1.12 -14.71 -4.44
C PRO A 141 1.64 -15.99 -3.76
N ILE A 142 2.60 -15.89 -2.82
CA ILE A 142 3.19 -17.03 -2.12
C ILE A 142 2.20 -17.63 -1.10
N PRO A 143 1.74 -16.90 -0.06
CA PRO A 143 0.73 -17.41 0.87
C PRO A 143 -0.65 -17.58 0.23
N THR A 144 -0.99 -16.86 -0.84
CA THR A 144 -2.29 -17.01 -1.50
C THR A 144 -2.33 -18.10 -2.56
N TRP A 145 -1.21 -18.76 -2.90
CA TRP A 145 -1.17 -19.72 -4.02
C TRP A 145 -2.27 -20.77 -3.93
N ALA A 146 -2.30 -21.55 -2.83
CA ALA A 146 -3.20 -22.68 -2.70
C ALA A 146 -4.65 -22.28 -3.00
N PRO A 147 -5.28 -21.33 -2.27
CA PRO A 147 -6.66 -20.93 -2.58
C PRO A 147 -6.83 -20.25 -3.94
N THR A 148 -5.85 -19.48 -4.41
CA THR A 148 -5.95 -18.82 -5.72
C THR A 148 -6.02 -19.84 -6.85
N VAL A 149 -5.26 -20.94 -6.74
CA VAL A 149 -5.14 -21.92 -7.82
C VAL A 149 -6.13 -23.08 -7.66
N THR A 150 -6.56 -23.43 -6.44
CA THR A 150 -7.72 -24.33 -6.29
C THR A 150 -8.99 -23.70 -6.86
N GLY A 151 -9.14 -22.38 -6.78
CA GLY A 151 -10.29 -21.65 -7.34
C GLY A 151 -10.38 -21.63 -8.87
N PHE A 152 -9.28 -21.85 -9.60
CA PHE A 152 -9.24 -21.79 -11.08
C PHE A 152 -8.65 -23.05 -11.76
N GLY A 153 -8.13 -24.00 -10.99
CA GLY A 153 -7.48 -25.21 -11.48
C GLY A 153 -7.65 -26.44 -10.58
N GLY A 154 -8.60 -26.39 -9.63
CA GLY A 154 -9.02 -27.54 -8.83
C GLY A 154 -8.13 -27.88 -7.61
N PRO A 155 -8.65 -28.70 -6.67
CA PRO A 155 -8.00 -28.99 -5.39
C PRO A 155 -6.62 -29.63 -5.49
N GLU A 156 -6.30 -30.29 -6.60
CA GLU A 156 -5.01 -30.95 -6.84
C GLU A 156 -3.83 -29.96 -6.75
N LEU A 157 -3.98 -28.74 -7.27
CA LEU A 157 -2.89 -27.76 -7.37
C LEU A 157 -2.51 -27.08 -6.03
N ALA A 158 -3.10 -27.50 -4.91
CA ALA A 158 -2.89 -26.96 -3.57
C ALA A 158 -1.51 -27.25 -2.93
N VAL A 159 -0.53 -27.76 -3.68
CA VAL A 159 0.80 -28.21 -3.20
C VAL A 159 0.69 -29.45 -2.30
N THR A 160 -0.12 -30.42 -2.72
CA THR A 160 -0.29 -31.71 -2.02
C THR A 160 0.64 -32.80 -2.57
N THR A 161 1.00 -32.77 -3.86
CA THR A 161 1.94 -33.72 -4.47
C THR A 161 3.23 -33.03 -4.98
N PRO A 162 4.28 -33.81 -5.35
CA PRO A 162 5.48 -33.26 -5.98
C PRO A 162 5.23 -32.56 -7.32
N ARG A 163 4.15 -32.89 -8.05
CA ARG A 163 3.76 -32.20 -9.28
C ARG A 163 3.36 -30.76 -8.96
N ASP A 164 2.54 -30.58 -7.96
CA ASP A 164 1.91 -29.29 -7.64
C ASP A 164 2.93 -28.35 -6.98
N ALA A 165 3.86 -28.93 -6.20
CA ALA A 165 5.07 -28.25 -5.74
C ALA A 165 5.97 -27.78 -6.88
N TRP A 166 6.06 -28.53 -7.99
CA TRP A 166 6.76 -28.11 -9.20
C TRP A 166 6.01 -26.98 -9.94
N VAL A 167 4.69 -27.09 -10.13
CA VAL A 167 3.87 -26.04 -10.77
C VAL A 167 3.92 -24.73 -9.98
N ALA A 168 3.89 -24.81 -8.64
CA ALA A 168 4.14 -23.69 -7.74
C ALA A 168 5.54 -23.08 -7.95
N LEU A 169 6.60 -23.89 -7.85
CA LEU A 169 7.99 -23.42 -8.02
C LEU A 169 8.22 -22.78 -9.40
N TYR A 170 7.57 -23.28 -10.44
CA TYR A 170 7.61 -22.74 -11.80
C TYR A 170 7.03 -21.32 -11.84
N TYR A 171 5.84 -21.09 -11.25
CA TYR A 171 5.24 -19.75 -11.14
C TYR A 171 6.09 -18.78 -10.32
N TRP A 172 6.68 -19.19 -9.19
CA TRP A 172 7.48 -18.27 -8.36
C TRP A 172 8.75 -17.86 -9.11
N SER A 173 9.37 -18.81 -9.82
CA SER A 173 10.55 -18.57 -10.66
C SER A 173 10.23 -17.59 -11.79
N PHE A 174 9.07 -17.76 -12.43
CA PHE A 174 8.53 -16.88 -13.46
C PHE A 174 8.29 -15.44 -12.95
N LEU A 175 7.65 -15.28 -11.78
CA LEU A 175 7.42 -13.97 -11.14
C LEU A 175 8.75 -13.32 -10.70
N ALA A 176 9.70 -14.10 -10.17
CA ALA A 176 11.01 -13.61 -9.76
C ALA A 176 11.83 -13.08 -10.95
N VAL A 177 11.80 -13.78 -12.09
CA VAL A 177 12.44 -13.32 -13.34
C VAL A 177 11.77 -12.04 -13.87
N LEU A 178 10.44 -11.94 -13.81
CA LEU A 178 9.72 -10.71 -14.19
C LEU A 178 10.13 -9.54 -13.27
N ALA A 179 10.19 -9.76 -11.96
CA ALA A 179 10.61 -8.77 -10.98
C ALA A 179 12.05 -8.28 -11.22
N LEU A 180 12.98 -9.20 -11.52
CA LEU A 180 14.36 -8.84 -11.89
C LEU A 180 14.40 -7.99 -13.18
N GLY A 181 13.58 -8.30 -14.18
CA GLY A 181 13.42 -7.46 -15.37
C GLY A 181 12.86 -6.07 -15.05
N CYS A 182 11.81 -6.01 -14.23
CA CYS A 182 11.17 -4.75 -13.81
C CYS A 182 12.07 -3.86 -12.93
N ALA A 183 13.12 -4.41 -12.30
CA ALA A 183 14.09 -3.62 -11.55
C ALA A 183 14.94 -2.71 -12.47
N ILE A 184 15.18 -3.11 -13.72
CA ILE A 184 16.12 -2.46 -14.65
C ILE A 184 15.92 -0.93 -14.78
N PRO A 185 14.70 -0.38 -14.99
CA PRO A 185 14.50 1.06 -15.16
C PRO A 185 14.65 1.87 -13.85
N HIS A 186 14.62 1.18 -12.71
CA HIS A 186 14.77 1.77 -11.38
C HIS A 186 16.21 1.75 -10.87
N LEU A 187 17.05 0.82 -11.35
CA LEU A 187 18.47 0.73 -11.00
C LEU A 187 19.25 2.04 -11.25
N PRO A 188 20.39 2.24 -10.56
CA PRO A 188 21.29 3.37 -10.82
C PRO A 188 21.75 3.45 -12.29
N VAL A 189 21.84 4.68 -12.80
CA VAL A 189 22.51 4.97 -14.07
C VAL A 189 23.98 4.59 -13.95
N VAL A 190 24.54 3.97 -14.99
CA VAL A 190 25.99 3.72 -15.03
C VAL A 190 26.67 5.02 -15.44
N THR A 191 27.16 5.77 -14.45
CA THR A 191 28.12 6.84 -14.70
C THR A 191 29.38 6.21 -15.32
N PRO A 192 29.88 6.70 -16.47
CA PRO A 192 31.19 6.31 -16.96
C PRO A 192 32.23 6.63 -15.87
N PRO A 193 33.25 5.79 -15.64
CA PRO A 193 34.32 6.14 -14.72
C PRO A 193 35.00 7.42 -15.21
N ASP A 194 35.15 8.41 -14.33
CA ASP A 194 35.93 9.62 -14.62
C ASP A 194 37.29 9.20 -15.19
N ARG A 195 37.62 9.67 -16.40
CA ARG A 195 39.01 9.72 -16.86
C ARG A 195 39.74 10.84 -16.14
N ARG A 196 39.86 10.73 -14.81
CA ARG A 196 40.83 11.50 -14.04
C ARG A 196 42.20 11.23 -14.66
N PRO A 197 42.98 12.25 -15.06
CA PRO A 197 44.35 12.04 -15.48
C PRO A 197 45.09 11.29 -14.38
N SER A 198 45.70 10.15 -14.72
CA SER A 198 46.46 9.35 -13.76
C SER A 198 47.54 10.21 -13.11
N SER A 199 47.72 10.08 -11.79
CA SER A 199 48.66 10.86 -10.99
C SER A 199 50.05 10.89 -11.63
N ARG A 200 50.56 12.10 -11.88
CA ARG A 200 51.97 12.27 -12.29
C ARG A 200 52.89 11.75 -11.19
N SER A 201 53.86 10.95 -11.58
CA SER A 201 55.01 10.61 -10.73
C SER A 201 55.76 11.91 -10.35
N PRO A 202 56.24 12.07 -9.10
CA PRO A 202 56.98 13.24 -8.65
C PRO A 202 58.46 13.27 -9.13
N HIS A 203 58.81 12.50 -10.16
CA HIS A 203 60.15 12.51 -10.78
C HIS A 203 60.09 12.45 -12.31
N ASP A 204 59.93 13.60 -12.95
CA ASP A 204 60.67 13.92 -14.19
C ASP A 204 60.77 15.44 -14.35
N SER A 205 61.97 16.00 -14.12
CA SER A 205 62.22 17.44 -14.10
C SER A 205 63.01 17.89 -15.33
N ALA A 206 62.33 18.66 -16.18
CA ALA A 206 62.89 19.48 -17.27
C ALA A 206 63.68 18.76 -18.40
N ARG A 207 63.05 18.65 -19.58
CA ARG A 207 63.58 19.27 -20.81
C ARG A 207 62.55 19.32 -21.95
N THR A 208 62.66 20.36 -22.79
CA THR A 208 61.95 20.54 -24.10
C THR A 208 60.41 20.64 -24.08
N GLN A 209 59.76 21.23 -25.08
CA GLN A 209 59.90 22.62 -25.57
C GLN A 209 58.64 22.99 -26.39
N ARG A 210 58.20 24.25 -26.31
CA ARG A 210 57.43 24.99 -27.34
C ARG A 210 56.16 24.33 -27.93
N ALA A 211 54.99 24.65 -27.36
CA ALA A 211 53.72 24.69 -28.11
C ALA A 211 52.91 25.94 -27.73
N ARG A 212 52.68 26.79 -28.75
CA ARG A 212 51.81 28.00 -28.88
C ARG A 212 51.18 28.64 -27.60
N PRO A 213 51.32 29.97 -27.41
CA PRO A 213 50.61 30.65 -26.33
C PRO A 213 49.10 30.71 -26.61
N TRP A 214 48.32 30.04 -25.78
CA TRP A 214 46.89 30.32 -25.65
C TRP A 214 46.71 31.63 -24.88
N ARG A 215 45.71 32.42 -25.28
CA ARG A 215 45.43 33.73 -24.68
C ARG A 215 44.75 33.57 -23.32
N ASP A 216 44.97 34.58 -22.49
CA ASP A 216 44.33 34.90 -21.22
C ASP A 216 43.81 33.73 -20.36
N ALA A 217 44.60 33.36 -19.36
CA ALA A 217 44.13 32.67 -18.15
C ALA A 217 43.40 33.65 -17.20
N ARG A 218 42.44 34.41 -17.77
CA ARG A 218 41.47 35.26 -17.09
C ARG A 218 40.10 34.91 -17.68
N ASP A 219 39.03 35.15 -16.93
CA ASP A 219 37.64 34.90 -17.33
C ASP A 219 37.20 33.42 -17.43
N PHE A 220 37.75 32.57 -16.56
CA PHE A 220 36.96 31.51 -15.92
C PHE A 220 36.52 31.95 -14.51
N GLN A 221 35.84 33.10 -14.43
CA GLN A 221 34.95 33.36 -13.30
C GLN A 221 33.73 32.44 -13.47
N GLU A 222 33.47 31.58 -12.48
CA GLU A 222 32.18 30.89 -12.40
C GLU A 222 31.07 31.94 -12.36
N SER A 223 30.05 31.79 -13.21
CA SER A 223 28.91 32.72 -13.18
C SER A 223 28.30 32.73 -11.77
N PRO A 224 28.08 33.92 -11.17
CA PRO A 224 27.22 34.06 -10.01
C PRO A 224 25.88 33.36 -10.25
N MET A 225 25.27 32.83 -9.19
CA MET A 225 24.04 32.02 -9.28
C MET A 225 24.15 30.71 -10.09
N SER A 226 25.36 30.25 -10.45
CA SER A 226 25.52 28.88 -10.97
C SER A 226 25.39 27.84 -9.84
N PRO A 227 24.89 26.61 -10.11
CA PRO A 227 24.68 25.60 -9.06
C PRO A 227 25.95 25.11 -8.36
N GLU A 228 27.13 25.29 -8.95
CA GLU A 228 28.41 24.94 -8.33
C GLU A 228 28.91 26.07 -7.43
N TRP A 229 28.75 27.33 -7.87
CA TRP A 229 28.98 28.53 -7.08
C TRP A 229 28.08 28.57 -5.83
N MET A 230 26.77 28.26 -5.95
CA MET A 230 25.85 28.23 -4.81
C MET A 230 26.24 27.16 -3.76
N ARG A 231 26.64 25.95 -4.19
CA ARG A 231 27.15 24.93 -3.26
C ARG A 231 28.41 25.38 -2.53
N ARG A 232 29.29 26.11 -3.22
CA ARG A 232 30.52 26.68 -2.65
C ARG A 232 30.21 27.67 -1.53
N GLN A 233 29.35 28.66 -1.77
CA GLN A 233 29.02 29.67 -0.75
C GLN A 233 28.30 29.07 0.46
N ALA A 234 27.34 28.16 0.25
CA ALA A 234 26.70 27.46 1.37
C ALA A 234 27.68 26.57 2.16
N ARG A 235 28.71 26.02 1.51
CA ARG A 235 29.77 25.28 2.22
C ARG A 235 30.67 26.21 3.04
N ARG A 236 31.06 27.36 2.48
CA ARG A 236 31.76 28.41 3.24
C ARG A 236 30.96 28.85 4.48
N LEU A 237 29.64 29.01 4.36
CA LEU A 237 28.77 29.30 5.51
C LEU A 237 28.86 28.22 6.62
N VAL A 238 29.00 26.94 6.26
CA VAL A 238 29.15 25.85 7.25
C VAL A 238 30.58 25.74 7.80
N GLU A 239 31.60 25.96 6.97
CA GLU A 239 33.02 25.78 7.32
C GLU A 239 33.61 27.02 8.03
N GLU A 240 33.39 28.23 7.51
CA GLU A 240 33.93 29.48 8.03
C GLU A 240 33.06 30.02 9.18
N VAL A 241 31.74 30.17 8.98
CA VAL A 241 30.86 30.75 10.03
C VAL A 241 30.56 29.74 11.13
N TRP A 242 29.99 28.57 10.84
CA TRP A 242 29.54 27.64 11.89
C TRP A 242 30.67 26.83 12.54
N THR A 243 31.65 26.38 11.76
CA THR A 243 32.73 25.50 12.24
C THR A 243 33.95 26.26 12.76
N GLN A 244 34.42 27.30 12.06
CA GLN A 244 35.53 28.13 12.55
C GLN A 244 35.04 29.24 13.50
N GLY A 245 33.88 29.84 13.23
CA GLY A 245 33.35 30.96 14.02
C GLY A 245 33.72 32.34 13.44
N ASP A 246 34.03 32.41 12.14
CA ASP A 246 34.43 33.65 11.46
C ASP A 246 33.22 34.59 11.29
N LEU A 247 33.11 35.56 12.20
CA LEU A 247 32.01 36.53 12.19
C LEU A 247 32.08 37.54 11.03
N PRO A 248 33.25 38.03 10.56
CA PRO A 248 33.36 38.79 9.32
C PRO A 248 32.73 38.11 8.10
N VAL A 249 32.88 36.79 7.91
CA VAL A 249 32.30 36.07 6.76
C VAL A 249 30.77 36.11 6.73
N VAL A 250 30.11 36.37 7.88
CA VAL A 250 28.66 36.58 7.94
C VAL A 250 28.21 37.81 7.13
N ASP A 251 29.01 38.89 7.10
CA ASP A 251 28.67 40.12 6.35
C ASP A 251 28.87 39.97 4.83
N GLU A 252 29.73 39.02 4.44
CA GLU A 252 29.93 38.64 3.04
C GLU A 252 28.77 37.76 2.56
N LEU A 253 28.49 36.66 3.28
CA LEU A 253 27.65 35.57 2.77
C LEU A 253 26.16 35.70 3.09
N SER A 254 25.75 36.42 4.14
CA SER A 254 24.36 36.41 4.63
C SER A 254 23.57 37.66 4.23
N ALA A 255 22.31 37.48 3.84
CA ALA A 255 21.40 38.58 3.53
C ALA A 255 20.91 39.29 4.81
N CYS A 256 20.65 40.60 4.72
CA CYS A 256 20.33 41.41 5.90
C CYS A 256 18.85 41.28 6.35
N ASP A 257 17.93 41.07 5.41
CA ASP A 257 16.51 41.39 5.62
C ASP A 257 15.60 40.17 5.90
N ASP A 258 16.05 38.95 5.57
CA ASP A 258 15.24 37.71 5.57
C ASP A 258 15.32 36.90 6.90
N LEU A 259 15.75 37.51 8.02
CA LEU A 259 15.94 36.82 9.32
C LEU A 259 15.10 37.41 10.47
N ASP A 260 13.77 37.28 10.40
CA ASP A 260 12.92 37.11 11.60
C ASP A 260 11.57 36.44 11.31
N HIS A 261 11.04 35.73 12.32
CA HIS A 261 9.67 35.84 12.85
C HIS A 261 9.24 34.55 13.59
N SER A 262 9.97 34.17 14.65
CA SER A 262 9.31 33.48 15.78
C SER A 262 9.99 33.71 17.13
N SER A 263 9.21 34.21 18.09
CA SER A 263 9.44 34.04 19.54
C SER A 263 10.68 34.69 20.19
N THR A 264 11.36 35.66 19.57
CA THR A 264 12.50 36.37 20.19
C THR A 264 12.30 37.90 20.27
N PRO A 265 12.97 38.59 21.23
CA PRO A 265 12.96 40.06 21.27
C PRO A 265 13.57 40.69 20.01
N PRO A 266 13.15 41.90 19.59
CA PRO A 266 13.55 42.52 18.33
C PRO A 266 15.07 42.80 18.21
N GLU A 267 15.80 42.78 19.31
CA GLU A 267 17.26 42.91 19.41
C GLU A 267 18.04 41.71 18.83
N ARG A 268 17.35 40.67 18.33
CA ARG A 268 17.94 39.40 17.84
C ARG A 268 17.69 39.10 16.35
N THR A 269 17.31 40.10 15.57
CA THR A 269 17.00 39.95 14.13
C THR A 269 18.24 40.15 13.25
N GLY A 270 18.17 39.69 11.98
CA GLY A 270 19.20 39.97 10.97
C GLY A 270 20.60 39.41 11.28
N LEU A 271 21.62 40.01 10.64
CA LEU A 271 23.03 39.63 10.76
C LEU A 271 23.55 39.67 12.21
N ALA A 272 23.05 40.62 13.02
CA ALA A 272 23.40 40.73 14.44
C ALA A 272 22.88 39.51 15.25
N GLY A 273 21.64 39.09 14.98
CA GLY A 273 21.06 37.87 15.54
C GLY A 273 21.86 36.61 15.20
N LEU A 274 22.28 36.47 13.95
CA LEU A 274 23.10 35.35 13.48
C LEU A 274 24.47 35.34 14.16
N LYS A 275 25.22 36.45 14.15
CA LYS A 275 26.53 36.57 14.82
C LYS A 275 26.47 36.27 16.33
N ASN A 276 25.42 36.76 17.01
CA ASN A 276 25.20 36.45 18.43
C ASN A 276 24.92 34.96 18.65
N THR A 277 24.16 34.33 17.75
CA THR A 277 23.84 32.90 17.82
C THR A 277 25.07 32.01 17.58
N VAL A 278 25.90 32.33 16.58
CA VAL A 278 27.21 31.70 16.35
C VAL A 278 28.12 31.86 17.57
N THR A 279 28.24 33.08 18.11
CA THR A 279 29.04 33.38 19.30
C THR A 279 28.57 32.59 20.52
N THR A 280 27.25 32.47 20.72
CA THR A 280 26.67 31.72 21.83
C THR A 280 26.96 30.23 21.72
N LEU A 281 26.77 29.65 20.52
CA LEU A 281 27.02 28.22 20.30
C LEU A 281 28.51 27.86 20.37
N ARG A 282 29.42 28.72 19.87
CA ARG A 282 30.88 28.52 20.01
C ARG A 282 31.38 28.69 21.45
N ARG A 283 30.66 29.41 22.32
CA ARG A 283 30.92 29.45 23.77
C ARG A 283 30.43 28.18 24.48
N ALA A 284 29.25 27.68 24.12
CA ALA A 284 28.69 26.44 24.67
C ALA A 284 29.47 25.18 24.22
N PHE A 285 29.95 25.19 22.97
CA PHE A 285 30.67 24.12 22.29
C PHE A 285 31.94 24.68 21.61
N PRO A 286 33.08 24.82 22.32
CA PRO A 286 34.33 25.34 21.74
C PRO A 286 34.93 24.43 20.65
N ASP A 287 34.60 23.14 20.68
CA ASP A 287 34.95 22.10 19.72
C ASP A 287 33.83 21.86 18.68
N LEU A 288 32.87 22.79 18.52
CA LEU A 288 31.80 22.69 17.54
C LEU A 288 32.37 22.48 16.13
N TYR A 289 31.93 21.42 15.46
CA TYR A 289 32.30 21.08 14.09
C TYR A 289 31.08 20.58 13.32
N VAL A 290 30.93 21.01 12.07
CA VAL A 290 29.79 20.65 11.21
C VAL A 290 30.28 20.01 9.92
N ILE A 291 29.83 18.79 9.64
CA ILE A 291 30.12 18.03 8.42
C ILE A 291 28.99 18.26 7.43
N VAL A 292 29.28 18.70 6.21
CA VAL A 292 28.29 18.74 5.11
C VAL A 292 28.16 17.35 4.49
N GLU A 293 26.97 16.74 4.57
CA GLU A 293 26.67 15.38 4.12
C GLU A 293 26.05 15.32 2.71
N ASP A 294 25.27 16.34 2.32
CA ASP A 294 24.66 16.46 0.99
C ASP A 294 24.24 17.91 0.69
N GLN A 295 24.22 18.31 -0.59
CA GLN A 295 23.83 19.65 -1.07
C GLN A 295 23.04 19.60 -2.38
N ILE A 296 21.72 19.76 -2.29
CA ILE A 296 20.79 19.84 -3.42
C ILE A 296 20.58 21.32 -3.78
N VAL A 297 20.67 21.67 -5.06
CA VAL A 297 20.41 23.03 -5.57
C VAL A 297 19.34 22.97 -6.65
N GLU A 298 18.32 23.82 -6.54
CA GLU A 298 17.25 23.98 -7.53
C GLU A 298 16.84 25.46 -7.59
N ALA A 299 16.91 26.06 -8.79
CA ALA A 299 16.70 27.49 -9.02
C ALA A 299 17.50 28.38 -8.04
N ASP A 300 16.83 29.21 -7.24
CA ASP A 300 17.38 30.16 -6.27
C ASP A 300 17.58 29.55 -4.87
N ARG A 301 17.61 28.21 -4.74
CA ARG A 301 17.55 27.53 -3.45
C ARG A 301 18.60 26.44 -3.30
N ILE A 302 19.09 26.31 -2.08
CA ILE A 302 19.97 25.23 -1.65
C ILE A 302 19.42 24.55 -0.39
N VAL A 303 19.43 23.22 -0.41
CA VAL A 303 19.14 22.37 0.75
C VAL A 303 20.44 21.70 1.15
N THR A 304 20.94 22.02 2.34
CA THR A 304 22.16 21.43 2.91
C THR A 304 21.78 20.48 4.03
N ARG A 305 22.22 19.23 3.97
CA ARG A 305 22.13 18.29 5.10
C ARG A 305 23.49 18.18 5.76
N SER A 306 23.51 18.28 7.09
CA SER A 306 24.75 18.36 7.87
C SER A 306 24.71 17.49 9.12
N THR A 307 25.87 17.00 9.57
CA THR A 307 26.06 16.39 10.89
C THR A 307 26.81 17.35 11.81
N VAL A 308 26.18 17.79 12.89
CA VAL A 308 26.76 18.68 13.90
C VAL A 308 27.34 17.87 15.06
N ARG A 309 28.52 18.24 15.57
CA ARG A 309 29.17 17.64 16.75
C ARG A 309 29.82 18.70 17.64
N GLY A 310 29.87 18.43 18.95
CA GLY A 310 30.64 19.22 19.92
C GLY A 310 30.45 18.72 21.36
N THR A 311 31.20 19.27 22.30
CA THR A 311 31.18 18.95 23.74
C THR A 311 30.63 20.14 24.52
N HIS A 312 29.60 19.91 25.33
CA HIS A 312 28.90 20.98 26.06
C HIS A 312 29.71 21.45 27.29
N THR A 313 30.62 22.40 27.09
CA THR A 313 31.56 22.90 28.13
C THR A 313 31.32 24.35 28.55
N GLY A 314 30.51 25.13 27.82
CA GLY A 314 29.95 26.41 28.27
C GLY A 314 28.48 26.31 28.64
N GLU A 315 27.91 27.36 29.23
CA GLU A 315 26.47 27.44 29.48
C GLU A 315 25.69 27.68 28.17
N LEU A 316 24.53 27.03 28.03
CA LEU A 316 23.63 27.22 26.89
C LEU A 316 22.18 27.40 27.37
N LEU A 317 21.60 28.58 27.10
CA LEU A 317 20.17 28.87 27.38
C LEU A 317 19.74 28.58 28.84
N GLY A 318 20.60 28.92 29.83
CA GLY A 318 20.34 28.65 31.25
C GLY A 318 20.66 27.22 31.71
N LEU A 319 21.23 26.38 30.84
CA LEU A 319 21.66 25.03 31.18
C LEU A 319 23.17 24.99 31.37
N ALA A 320 23.59 24.63 32.59
CA ALA A 320 24.99 24.53 32.98
C ALA A 320 25.77 23.51 32.12
N PRO A 321 27.08 23.73 31.89
CA PRO A 321 27.92 22.85 31.09
C PRO A 321 27.94 21.42 31.64
N THR A 322 27.71 20.44 30.76
CA THR A 322 27.55 19.04 31.17
C THR A 322 28.80 18.18 30.94
N GLY A 323 29.79 18.69 30.19
CA GLY A 323 30.99 17.96 29.80
C GLY A 323 30.73 16.77 28.86
N ARG A 324 29.53 16.70 28.26
CA ARG A 324 29.12 15.57 27.40
C ARG A 324 29.21 15.96 25.93
N GLN A 325 29.65 15.01 25.11
CA GLN A 325 29.53 15.11 23.66
C GLN A 325 28.06 15.06 23.22
N VAL A 326 27.76 15.86 22.21
CA VAL A 326 26.47 16.00 21.53
C VAL A 326 26.71 15.79 20.04
N ALA A 327 25.82 15.05 19.38
CA ALA A 327 25.83 14.88 17.93
C ALA A 327 24.39 14.78 17.41
N PHE A 328 24.08 15.49 16.33
CA PHE A 328 22.76 15.46 15.68
C PHE A 328 22.85 15.78 14.18
N GLU A 329 21.83 15.38 13.43
CA GLU A 329 21.64 15.75 12.03
C GLU A 329 20.83 17.06 11.93
N LEU A 330 21.18 17.90 10.96
CA LEU A 330 20.51 19.16 10.63
C LEU A 330 20.19 19.20 9.12
N ILE A 331 19.11 19.89 8.75
CA ILE A 331 18.77 20.18 7.35
C ILE A 331 18.42 21.65 7.26
N ASP A 332 19.27 22.41 6.58
CA ASP A 332 19.13 23.83 6.34
C ASP A 332 18.54 24.06 4.94
N VAL A 333 17.57 24.97 4.82
CA VAL A 333 16.96 25.35 3.54
C VAL A 333 17.14 26.85 3.35
N ASN A 334 18.05 27.21 2.44
CA ASN A 334 18.42 28.58 2.20
C ASN A 334 17.98 29.03 0.81
N ARG A 335 17.71 30.34 0.70
CA ARG A 335 17.52 31.05 -0.56
C ARG A 335 18.75 31.86 -0.87
N VAL A 336 19.14 31.95 -2.14
CA VAL A 336 20.21 32.84 -2.59
C VAL A 336 19.57 33.99 -3.34
N GLY A 337 19.85 35.23 -2.92
CA GLY A 337 19.37 36.45 -3.57
C GLY A 337 20.11 36.76 -4.86
N ASP A 338 19.57 37.69 -5.66
CA ASP A 338 20.21 38.13 -6.91
C ASP A 338 21.55 38.87 -6.69
N ASP A 339 21.81 39.33 -5.46
CA ASP A 339 23.11 39.85 -5.01
C ASP A 339 24.12 38.74 -4.61
N GLY A 340 23.71 37.48 -4.69
CA GLY A 340 24.49 36.31 -4.32
C GLY A 340 24.46 35.94 -2.84
N ARG A 341 23.76 36.69 -1.99
CA ARG A 341 23.73 36.43 -0.54
C ARG A 341 22.70 35.38 -0.13
N ILE A 342 22.98 34.71 0.98
CA ILE A 342 22.22 33.59 1.51
C ILE A 342 21.25 34.09 2.59
N GLY A 343 19.95 33.92 2.37
CA GLY A 343 18.87 34.10 3.35
C GLY A 343 18.29 32.74 3.81
N GLU A 344 17.58 32.73 4.95
CA GLU A 344 16.87 31.52 5.41
C GLU A 344 15.47 31.44 4.77
N TYR A 345 15.08 30.27 4.25
CA TYR A 345 13.78 30.14 3.57
C TYR A 345 12.68 29.57 4.49
N SER A 346 12.04 30.45 5.26
CA SER A 346 11.00 30.06 6.22
C SER A 346 9.64 29.76 5.55
N ALA A 347 9.48 28.54 5.02
CA ALA A 347 8.20 28.00 4.53
C ALA A 347 7.42 27.23 5.61
N ALA A 348 7.28 27.80 6.81
CA ALA A 348 6.44 27.31 7.91
C ALA A 348 6.58 25.80 8.21
N VAL A 349 7.81 25.31 8.31
CA VAL A 349 8.10 23.93 8.74
C VAL A 349 7.91 23.80 10.25
N ASP A 350 7.16 22.79 10.68
CA ASP A 350 6.77 22.54 12.08
C ASP A 350 7.99 22.20 12.95
N THR A 351 8.54 23.18 13.68
CA THR A 351 9.84 23.14 14.38
C THR A 351 9.86 22.29 15.66
N THR A 352 9.29 21.08 15.64
CA THR A 352 9.39 20.12 16.75
C THR A 352 10.71 19.33 16.80
N ALA A 353 11.71 19.70 15.99
CA ALA A 353 13.04 19.07 15.96
C ALA A 353 14.14 19.86 16.68
N CYS A 354 14.01 21.19 16.82
CA CYS A 354 15.13 22.06 17.21
C CYS A 354 15.22 22.39 18.72
N CYS A 355 14.30 21.90 19.56
CA CYS A 355 14.26 22.19 21.00
C CYS A 355 14.55 20.98 21.91
N CYS A 356 15.26 19.95 21.41
CA CYS A 356 15.54 18.71 22.16
C CYS A 356 17.02 18.30 22.16
N SER A 357 17.94 19.24 22.39
CA SER A 357 19.38 18.97 22.54
C SER A 357 20.00 19.41 23.88
N SER A 358 19.21 19.93 24.84
CA SER A 358 19.67 20.09 26.24
C SER A 358 18.52 20.07 27.26
N ALA A 359 18.26 18.90 27.85
CA ALA A 359 17.64 18.73 29.17
C ALA A 359 17.72 17.24 29.61
N HIS A 360 18.41 16.97 30.70
CA HIS A 360 18.35 15.76 31.54
C HIS A 360 18.31 14.36 30.86
N VAL A 361 19.43 13.63 30.98
CA VAL A 361 19.47 12.16 30.93
C VAL A 361 19.65 11.59 32.34
N PRO A 362 18.60 11.02 32.97
CA PRO A 362 18.74 10.07 34.05
C PRO A 362 18.70 8.64 33.49
N ARG A 363 19.81 7.91 33.57
CA ARG A 363 19.79 6.44 33.50
C ARG A 363 19.51 5.91 34.91
N VAL A 364 18.41 5.20 35.10
CA VAL A 364 18.09 4.46 36.34
C VAL A 364 17.69 3.02 35.97
N PRO A 365 18.23 1.97 36.63
CA PRO A 365 17.99 0.58 36.25
C PRO A 365 16.65 0.02 36.76
N ARG A 366 16.30 -1.19 36.29
CA ARG A 366 15.10 -1.94 36.70
C ARG A 366 15.06 -2.25 38.21
N ARG A 367 14.00 -1.87 38.94
CA ARG A 367 13.16 -2.80 39.77
C ARG A 367 11.94 -2.17 40.47
N SER A 368 10.83 -2.94 40.46
CA SER A 368 9.76 -3.12 41.48
C SER A 368 9.13 -1.97 42.32
N ALA A 369 7.84 -1.74 42.05
CA ALA A 369 6.67 -1.92 42.96
C ALA A 369 6.21 -0.86 44.02
N HIS A 370 4.86 -0.79 44.15
CA HIS A 370 4.00 -0.26 45.25
C HIS A 370 3.91 1.28 45.49
N ARG A 371 2.70 1.87 45.42
CA ARG A 371 1.70 2.26 46.49
C ARG A 371 2.12 3.50 47.32
N THR A 372 1.29 4.44 47.77
CA THR A 372 -0.20 4.67 47.86
C THR A 372 -0.49 6.17 47.56
N SER A 373 -1.56 6.60 46.89
CA SER A 373 -2.93 6.98 47.37
C SER A 373 -3.06 8.14 48.40
N GLU A 374 -4.06 9.03 48.14
CA GLU A 374 -4.81 9.92 49.07
C GLU A 374 -4.13 11.18 49.70
N ASP A 375 -4.81 12.33 49.96
CA ASP A 375 -6.05 12.92 49.37
C ASP A 375 -6.25 14.44 49.71
N VAL A 376 -7.30 15.10 49.14
CA VAL A 376 -8.10 16.30 49.61
C VAL A 376 -7.36 17.52 50.24
N THR A 377 -7.34 18.77 49.70
CA THR A 377 -8.37 19.80 49.32
C THR A 377 -8.90 20.72 50.45
N MET A 378 -8.67 22.06 50.37
CA MET A 378 -9.56 23.24 50.66
C MET A 378 -8.72 24.56 50.63
N THR A 379 -9.04 25.67 49.93
CA THR A 379 -10.08 26.75 50.11
C THR A 379 -9.79 27.69 51.31
N THR A 380 -9.94 29.04 51.32
CA THR A 380 -10.60 30.04 50.41
C THR A 380 -9.60 31.19 50.07
N THR A 381 -9.81 32.53 49.97
CA THR A 381 -10.92 33.55 50.09
C THR A 381 -10.49 34.78 49.26
N SER A 382 -11.14 35.14 48.13
CA SER A 382 -12.27 36.11 47.95
C SER A 382 -11.93 37.62 47.93
N HIS A 383 -12.27 38.30 46.82
CA HIS A 383 -12.80 39.67 46.83
C HIS A 383 -13.72 39.91 45.59
N THR A 384 -14.55 40.94 45.63
CA THR A 384 -15.81 41.06 44.87
C THR A 384 -15.78 42.03 43.69
N ASN A 385 -16.38 41.64 42.56
CA ASN A 385 -17.52 42.36 41.95
C ASN A 385 -18.07 41.63 40.72
N GLN A 386 -19.40 41.63 40.54
CA GLN A 386 -20.07 41.18 39.31
C GLN A 386 -21.46 41.82 39.17
N PRO A 387 -21.75 42.50 38.04
CA PRO A 387 -23.11 42.79 37.60
C PRO A 387 -23.56 41.88 36.44
N THR A 388 -24.88 41.78 36.27
CA THR A 388 -25.57 41.44 35.01
C THR A 388 -25.11 40.17 34.24
N ARG A 389 -25.53 39.03 34.79
CA ARG A 389 -25.76 37.71 34.16
C ARG A 389 -26.17 37.76 32.66
N THR A 390 -25.21 37.80 31.74
CA THR A 390 -25.34 37.09 30.46
C THR A 390 -25.14 35.60 30.71
N ALA A 391 -26.03 34.75 30.20
CA ALA A 391 -25.87 33.30 30.38
C ALA A 391 -24.54 32.82 29.77
N PRO A 392 -23.84 31.86 30.38
CA PRO A 392 -22.73 31.22 29.71
C PRO A 392 -23.27 30.54 28.45
N VAL A 393 -22.83 30.99 27.28
CA VAL A 393 -22.95 30.18 26.07
C VAL A 393 -22.09 28.95 26.32
N VAL A 394 -22.73 27.88 26.77
CA VAL A 394 -22.13 26.55 26.86
C VAL A 394 -21.79 26.17 25.42
N SER A 395 -20.56 26.47 25.02
CA SER A 395 -19.99 26.00 23.77
C SER A 395 -19.88 24.48 23.88
N SER A 396 -20.99 23.81 23.53
CA SER A 396 -21.08 22.37 23.59
C SER A 396 -19.92 21.82 22.77
N ARG A 397 -18.96 21.17 23.45
CA ARG A 397 -17.84 20.47 22.81
C ARG A 397 -18.37 19.19 22.16
N GLN A 398 -19.25 19.38 21.18
CA GLN A 398 -19.63 18.43 20.15
C GLN A 398 -18.33 17.76 19.67
N PRO A 399 -18.11 16.47 19.96
CA PRO A 399 -16.85 15.80 19.66
C PRO A 399 -16.78 15.54 18.15
N ARG A 400 -16.36 16.55 17.40
CA ARG A 400 -16.22 16.49 15.94
C ARG A 400 -15.23 15.38 15.57
N VAL A 401 -15.76 14.34 14.95
CA VAL A 401 -15.02 13.14 14.55
C VAL A 401 -13.88 13.51 13.60
N GLY A 402 -12.68 12.99 13.86
CA GLY A 402 -11.56 13.11 12.95
C GLY A 402 -11.71 12.12 11.79
N TRP A 403 -11.51 12.58 10.55
CA TRP A 403 -11.58 11.72 9.36
C TRP A 403 -10.54 10.60 9.41
N LEU A 404 -9.37 10.85 10.01
CA LEU A 404 -8.37 9.81 10.31
C LEU A 404 -8.93 8.69 11.21
N SER A 405 -9.76 9.02 12.19
CA SER A 405 -10.37 8.04 13.09
C SER A 405 -11.45 7.23 12.38
N LEU A 406 -12.21 7.85 11.47
CA LEU A 406 -13.20 7.17 10.63
C LEU A 406 -12.53 6.18 9.66
N LEU A 407 -11.42 6.58 9.00
CA LEU A 407 -10.65 5.70 8.11
C LEU A 407 -10.06 4.49 8.85
N VAL A 408 -9.52 4.68 10.07
CA VAL A 408 -9.00 3.58 10.88
C VAL A 408 -10.11 2.66 11.36
N ALA A 409 -11.26 3.21 11.80
CA ALA A 409 -12.42 2.43 12.19
C ALA A 409 -12.98 1.61 11.02
N ALA A 410 -13.04 2.18 9.82
CA ALA A 410 -13.41 1.50 8.59
C ALA A 410 -12.50 0.31 8.28
N GLY A 411 -11.17 0.49 8.34
CA GLY A 411 -10.22 -0.61 8.15
C GLY A 411 -10.44 -1.75 9.15
N CYS A 412 -10.60 -1.44 10.43
CA CYS A 412 -10.89 -2.45 11.45
C CYS A 412 -12.26 -3.13 11.27
N ALA A 413 -13.28 -2.38 10.84
CA ALA A 413 -14.62 -2.93 10.59
C ALA A 413 -14.66 -3.86 9.37
N THR A 414 -13.86 -3.56 8.34
CA THR A 414 -13.69 -4.41 7.14
C THR A 414 -13.04 -5.75 7.52
N ILE A 415 -11.98 -5.72 8.33
CA ILE A 415 -11.36 -6.93 8.89
C ILE A 415 -12.36 -7.68 9.80
N ALA A 416 -13.20 -6.97 10.56
CA ALA A 416 -14.23 -7.60 11.39
C ALA A 416 -15.30 -8.31 10.55
N SER A 417 -15.76 -7.75 9.41
CA SER A 417 -16.71 -8.45 8.53
C SER A 417 -16.13 -9.75 7.97
N PHE A 418 -14.85 -9.77 7.60
CA PHE A 418 -14.15 -10.98 7.17
C PHE A 418 -14.11 -12.06 8.27
N VAL A 419 -13.82 -11.66 9.51
CA VAL A 419 -13.81 -12.60 10.66
C VAL A 419 -15.23 -13.11 10.97
N ILE A 420 -16.26 -12.27 10.84
CA ILE A 420 -17.65 -12.69 11.01
C ILE A 420 -18.05 -13.69 9.91
N ALA A 421 -17.66 -13.48 8.65
CA ALA A 421 -17.92 -14.41 7.55
C ALA A 421 -17.29 -15.80 7.81
N MET A 422 -16.01 -15.85 8.20
CA MET A 422 -15.33 -17.11 8.54
C MET A 422 -15.98 -17.83 9.74
N ILE A 423 -16.47 -17.09 10.74
CA ILE A 423 -17.19 -17.69 11.88
C ILE A 423 -18.55 -18.27 11.44
N ILE A 424 -19.24 -17.63 10.50
CA ILE A 424 -20.53 -18.09 9.96
C ILE A 424 -20.35 -19.32 9.07
N ALA A 425 -19.32 -19.35 8.22
CA ALA A 425 -18.99 -20.49 7.37
C ALA A 425 -18.43 -21.70 8.15
N GLY A 426 -17.98 -21.50 9.40
CA GLY A 426 -17.31 -22.52 10.20
C GLY A 426 -15.87 -22.84 9.74
N SER A 427 -15.40 -22.20 8.67
CA SER A 427 -14.13 -22.46 7.98
C SER A 427 -13.21 -21.22 8.01
N ILE A 428 -11.90 -21.44 7.88
CA ILE A 428 -10.92 -20.36 7.75
C ILE A 428 -10.73 -20.04 6.27
N GLU A 429 -11.62 -19.20 5.74
CA GLU A 429 -11.57 -18.78 4.34
C GLU A 429 -10.35 -17.89 4.05
N SER A 430 -9.37 -18.52 3.41
CA SER A 430 -8.08 -17.92 3.09
C SER A 430 -8.16 -16.79 2.06
N PHE A 431 -9.25 -16.71 1.27
CA PHE A 431 -9.61 -15.53 0.48
C PHE A 431 -9.79 -14.28 1.37
N PHE A 432 -10.54 -14.39 2.46
CA PHE A 432 -10.74 -13.29 3.40
C PHE A 432 -9.45 -12.94 4.16
N LEU A 433 -8.57 -13.91 4.43
CA LEU A 433 -7.23 -13.63 4.97
C LEU A 433 -6.34 -12.87 3.97
N ALA A 434 -6.44 -13.19 2.67
CA ALA A 434 -5.73 -12.49 1.62
C ALA A 434 -6.18 -11.02 1.52
N MET A 435 -7.48 -10.75 1.57
CA MET A 435 -8.03 -9.38 1.60
C MET A 435 -7.73 -8.64 2.90
N ALA A 436 -7.77 -9.29 4.06
CA ALA A 436 -7.44 -8.65 5.34
C ALA A 436 -5.97 -8.15 5.40
N THR A 437 -5.05 -8.83 4.72
CA THR A 437 -3.60 -8.57 4.78
C THR A 437 -3.20 -7.14 4.36
N PRO A 438 -3.58 -6.59 3.19
CA PRO A 438 -3.28 -5.21 2.82
C PRO A 438 -3.95 -4.17 3.75
N ILE A 439 -5.12 -4.46 4.33
CA ILE A 439 -5.77 -3.57 5.31
C ILE A 439 -4.93 -3.51 6.60
N VAL A 440 -4.50 -4.67 7.12
CA VAL A 440 -3.60 -4.75 8.30
C VAL A 440 -2.29 -4.02 8.04
N ALA A 441 -1.69 -4.18 6.86
CA ALA A 441 -0.51 -3.42 6.45
C ALA A 441 -0.79 -1.91 6.43
N GLY A 442 -1.92 -1.48 5.85
CA GLY A 442 -2.37 -0.09 5.85
C GLY A 442 -2.50 0.49 7.26
N LEU A 443 -3.15 -0.23 8.18
CA LEU A 443 -3.32 0.16 9.59
C LEU A 443 -1.97 0.28 10.33
N LEU A 444 -1.04 -0.65 10.12
CA LEU A 444 0.32 -0.59 10.69
C LEU A 444 1.12 0.62 10.15
N VAL A 445 0.97 0.94 8.86
CA VAL A 445 1.59 2.14 8.26
C VAL A 445 0.89 3.42 8.74
N VAL A 446 -0.42 3.43 9.03
CA VAL A 446 -1.10 4.57 9.68
C VAL A 446 -0.53 4.81 11.09
N TRP A 447 -0.34 3.75 11.87
CA TRP A 447 0.20 3.84 13.23
C TRP A 447 1.61 4.45 13.25
N ARG A 448 2.49 4.00 12.35
CA ARG A 448 3.93 4.38 12.36
C ARG A 448 4.26 5.60 11.46
N TRP A 449 3.52 5.83 10.37
CA TRP A 449 3.77 6.82 9.30
C TRP A 449 2.45 7.44 8.76
N ARG A 450 1.63 8.04 9.64
CA ARG A 450 0.28 8.60 9.35
C ARG A 450 -0.03 9.01 7.90
N ARG A 451 0.74 9.91 7.28
CA ARG A 451 0.49 10.39 5.91
C ARG A 451 0.54 9.27 4.85
N ALA A 452 1.55 8.41 4.91
CA ALA A 452 1.68 7.28 3.99
C ALA A 452 0.58 6.24 4.25
N GLY A 453 0.30 5.96 5.52
CA GLY A 453 -0.72 4.99 5.91
C GLY A 453 -2.13 5.38 5.47
N VAL A 454 -2.48 6.67 5.56
CA VAL A 454 -3.78 7.17 5.08
C VAL A 454 -3.95 6.96 3.58
N VAL A 455 -2.89 7.14 2.79
CA VAL A 455 -2.92 6.88 1.34
C VAL A 455 -3.03 5.38 1.08
N VAL A 456 -2.19 4.55 1.72
CA VAL A 456 -2.23 3.08 1.54
C VAL A 456 -3.58 2.51 1.93
N LEU A 457 -4.05 2.77 3.15
CA LEU A 457 -5.33 2.25 3.67
C LEU A 457 -6.54 2.79 2.87
N GLY A 458 -6.49 4.05 2.42
CA GLY A 458 -7.54 4.63 1.58
C GLY A 458 -7.59 4.04 0.17
N VAL A 459 -6.43 3.74 -0.44
CA VAL A 459 -6.35 3.08 -1.75
C VAL A 459 -6.76 1.62 -1.66
N VAL A 460 -6.37 0.91 -0.59
CA VAL A 460 -6.76 -0.49 -0.34
C VAL A 460 -8.29 -0.62 -0.18
N LEU A 461 -8.90 0.16 0.72
CA LEU A 461 -10.35 0.09 0.96
C LEU A 461 -11.18 0.53 -0.27
N LEU A 462 -10.64 1.41 -1.11
CA LEU A 462 -11.29 1.78 -2.38
C LEU A 462 -11.12 0.68 -3.45
N ALA A 463 -9.94 0.06 -3.53
CA ALA A 463 -9.70 -1.04 -4.46
C ALA A 463 -10.60 -2.23 -4.13
N GLU A 464 -10.72 -2.59 -2.85
CA GLU A 464 -11.61 -3.67 -2.37
C GLU A 464 -13.09 -3.36 -2.63
N LEU A 465 -13.56 -2.14 -2.37
CA LEU A 465 -14.93 -1.74 -2.70
C LEU A 465 -15.22 -1.86 -4.20
N VAL A 466 -14.27 -1.46 -5.06
CA VAL A 466 -14.42 -1.50 -6.52
C VAL A 466 -14.31 -2.93 -7.06
N SER A 467 -13.40 -3.76 -6.54
CA SER A 467 -13.27 -5.16 -6.97
C SER A 467 -14.47 -6.00 -6.55
N SER A 468 -15.04 -5.74 -5.38
CA SER A 468 -16.20 -6.48 -4.89
C SER A 468 -17.53 -5.96 -5.43
N ALA A 469 -17.58 -4.78 -6.08
CA ALA A 469 -18.81 -4.13 -6.51
C ALA A 469 -19.78 -5.00 -7.34
N PRO A 470 -19.35 -5.88 -8.27
CA PRO A 470 -20.27 -6.76 -9.00
C PRO A 470 -20.96 -7.75 -8.06
N PHE A 471 -20.19 -8.46 -7.24
CA PHE A 471 -20.67 -9.44 -6.26
C PHE A 471 -21.55 -8.81 -5.18
N LEU A 472 -21.21 -7.59 -4.75
CA LEU A 472 -22.02 -6.81 -3.80
C LEU A 472 -23.36 -6.37 -4.39
N ALA A 473 -23.44 -6.07 -5.69
CA ALA A 473 -24.68 -5.61 -6.31
C ALA A 473 -25.74 -6.70 -6.23
N ASP A 474 -25.41 -7.93 -6.63
CA ASP A 474 -26.35 -9.05 -6.61
C ASP A 474 -26.67 -9.53 -5.18
N ALA A 475 -25.66 -9.86 -4.37
CA ALA A 475 -25.88 -10.43 -3.04
C ALA A 475 -26.48 -9.45 -2.00
N LEU A 476 -26.51 -8.14 -2.28
CA LEU A 476 -27.28 -7.16 -1.49
C LEU A 476 -28.72 -6.97 -2.01
N THR A 477 -29.04 -7.36 -3.24
CA THR A 477 -30.41 -7.35 -3.80
C THR A 477 -31.13 -8.70 -3.67
N HIS A 478 -30.38 -9.81 -3.73
CA HIS A 478 -30.86 -11.19 -3.64
C HIS A 478 -30.08 -11.96 -2.55
N PRO A 479 -30.19 -11.58 -1.26
CA PRO A 479 -29.43 -12.22 -0.19
C PRO A 479 -29.87 -13.68 0.04
N GLU A 480 -29.05 -14.63 -0.40
CA GLU A 480 -29.30 -16.07 -0.27
C GLU A 480 -29.47 -16.52 1.19
N THR A 481 -28.62 -16.00 2.10
CA THR A 481 -28.81 -16.15 3.54
C THR A 481 -28.48 -14.87 4.31
N PRO A 482 -29.04 -14.67 5.52
CA PRO A 482 -28.57 -13.65 6.47
C PRO A 482 -27.12 -13.84 6.92
N GLY A 483 -26.56 -15.05 6.76
CA GLY A 483 -25.17 -15.36 6.99
C GLY A 483 -24.23 -14.70 5.97
N ASP A 484 -24.67 -14.61 4.72
CA ASP A 484 -23.96 -13.96 3.61
C ASP A 484 -24.17 -12.44 3.65
N PHE A 485 -25.42 -12.01 3.86
CA PHE A 485 -25.83 -10.61 3.80
C PHE A 485 -25.20 -9.72 4.89
N LEU A 486 -25.07 -10.22 6.13
CA LEU A 486 -24.56 -9.41 7.25
C LEU A 486 -23.07 -9.05 7.07
N PRO A 487 -22.14 -9.99 6.78
CA PRO A 487 -20.76 -9.66 6.44
C PRO A 487 -20.64 -8.73 5.23
N LEU A 488 -21.35 -8.99 4.12
CA LEU A 488 -21.28 -8.15 2.93
C LEU A 488 -21.78 -6.72 3.19
N THR A 489 -22.86 -6.55 3.94
CA THR A 489 -23.37 -5.24 4.32
C THR A 489 -22.36 -4.48 5.18
N LEU A 490 -21.75 -5.14 6.17
CA LEU A 490 -20.73 -4.54 7.02
C LEU A 490 -19.45 -4.18 6.25
N PHE A 491 -18.99 -5.07 5.36
CA PHE A 491 -17.88 -4.84 4.44
C PHE A 491 -18.12 -3.62 3.54
N THR A 492 -19.30 -3.55 2.91
CA THR A 492 -19.69 -2.47 2.00
C THR A 492 -19.72 -1.12 2.71
N LEU A 493 -20.39 -1.04 3.86
CA LEU A 493 -20.49 0.18 4.65
C LEU A 493 -19.12 0.62 5.19
N ALA A 494 -18.27 -0.32 5.60
CA ALA A 494 -16.93 -0.04 6.10
C ALA A 494 -16.00 0.48 4.99
N THR A 495 -15.88 -0.24 3.88
CA THR A 495 -15.02 0.14 2.74
C THR A 495 -15.46 1.45 2.09
N LEU A 496 -16.77 1.70 1.95
CA LEU A 496 -17.32 2.97 1.49
C LEU A 496 -17.01 4.12 2.45
N ALA A 497 -17.25 3.95 3.75
CA ALA A 497 -16.92 4.96 4.75
C ALA A 497 -15.42 5.27 4.82
N GLY A 498 -14.57 4.25 4.67
CA GLY A 498 -13.12 4.38 4.58
C GLY A 498 -12.67 5.16 3.34
N SER A 499 -13.20 4.79 2.17
CA SER A 499 -12.93 5.45 0.89
C SER A 499 -13.29 6.94 0.93
N ILE A 500 -14.47 7.28 1.44
CA ILE A 500 -14.92 8.66 1.63
C ILE A 500 -14.03 9.39 2.66
N ALA A 501 -13.63 8.72 3.74
CA ALA A 501 -12.78 9.31 4.78
C ALA A 501 -11.33 9.56 4.33
N ALA A 502 -10.80 8.81 3.36
CA ALA A 502 -9.39 8.87 2.95
C ALA A 502 -8.94 10.27 2.50
N VAL A 503 -9.70 10.93 1.61
CA VAL A 503 -9.36 12.26 1.07
C VAL A 503 -9.30 13.35 2.16
N PRO A 504 -10.32 13.53 3.02
CA PRO A 504 -10.24 14.50 4.11
C PRO A 504 -9.31 14.05 5.26
N ALA A 505 -9.10 12.75 5.49
CA ALA A 505 -8.07 12.26 6.41
C ALA A 505 -6.66 12.63 5.92
N PHE A 506 -6.39 12.57 4.61
CA PHE A 506 -5.12 12.97 4.02
C PHE A 506 -4.90 14.48 4.17
N ARG A 507 -5.94 15.29 4.01
CA ARG A 507 -5.91 16.73 4.29
C ARG A 507 -5.64 17.02 5.77
N GLN A 508 -6.28 16.29 6.70
CA GLN A 508 -5.97 16.40 8.14
C GLN A 508 -4.54 15.98 8.48
N ALA A 509 -4.02 14.92 7.85
CA ALA A 509 -2.65 14.43 8.05
C ALA A 509 -1.56 15.42 7.56
N ARG A 510 -1.92 16.51 6.87
CA ARG A 510 -1.00 17.61 6.56
C ARG A 510 -0.75 18.54 7.75
N GLN A 511 -1.70 18.69 8.67
CA GLN A 511 -1.60 19.67 9.76
C GLN A 511 -0.64 19.21 10.88
N PRO A 512 0.12 20.14 11.51
CA PRO A 512 0.80 19.91 12.79
C PRO A 512 -0.10 19.23 13.82
N ALA A 513 0.47 18.32 14.60
CA ALA A 513 -0.26 17.51 15.57
C ALA A 513 -0.60 18.29 16.86
N ARG A 514 -1.44 19.34 16.74
CA ARG A 514 -2.16 19.90 17.90
C ARG A 514 -2.82 18.75 18.66
N ARG A 515 -2.50 18.62 19.96
CA ARG A 515 -2.87 17.48 20.82
C ARG A 515 -4.34 17.05 20.63
N SER A 516 -4.56 16.04 19.80
CA SER A 516 -5.88 15.44 19.61
C SER A 516 -6.27 14.68 20.88
N PRO A 517 -7.46 14.92 21.47
CA PRO A 517 -7.94 14.13 22.60
C PRO A 517 -7.93 12.62 22.31
N ARG A 518 -7.69 11.81 23.35
CA ARG A 518 -7.85 10.35 23.26
C ARG A 518 -9.35 9.97 23.22
N PRO A 519 -9.69 8.77 22.71
CA PRO A 519 -10.97 8.52 22.04
C PRO A 519 -12.03 7.83 22.93
N ALA A 520 -13.14 7.43 22.29
CA ALA A 520 -14.33 6.78 22.87
C ALA A 520 -15.15 7.72 23.80
N THR A 521 -16.49 7.61 23.87
CA THR A 521 -17.35 6.46 23.57
C THR A 521 -18.29 6.61 22.37
N GLY A 522 -18.73 7.84 22.04
CA GLY A 522 -19.88 8.10 21.16
C GLY A 522 -19.95 7.27 19.86
N VAL A 523 -19.00 7.44 18.94
CA VAL A 523 -19.05 6.73 17.64
C VAL A 523 -18.70 5.25 17.75
N ALA A 524 -17.96 4.83 18.78
CA ALA A 524 -17.80 3.40 19.06
C ALA A 524 -19.16 2.80 19.50
N ALA A 525 -19.92 3.52 20.33
CA ALA A 525 -21.29 3.13 20.67
C ALA A 525 -22.25 3.24 19.48
N THR A 526 -22.12 4.21 18.57
CA THR A 526 -22.94 4.27 17.35
C THR A 526 -22.61 3.14 16.38
N ALA A 527 -21.33 2.82 16.18
CA ALA A 527 -20.91 1.68 15.37
C ALA A 527 -21.36 0.35 16.00
N VAL A 528 -21.26 0.20 17.33
CA VAL A 528 -21.80 -0.95 18.07
C VAL A 528 -23.32 -0.99 18.03
N VAL A 529 -24.04 0.14 18.06
CA VAL A 529 -25.52 0.17 17.95
C VAL A 529 -25.98 -0.13 16.52
N VAL A 530 -25.26 0.33 15.49
CA VAL A 530 -25.53 -0.04 14.08
C VAL A 530 -25.17 -1.52 13.85
N LEU A 531 -24.07 -2.00 14.41
CA LEU A 531 -23.70 -3.43 14.38
C LEU A 531 -24.74 -4.28 15.12
N VAL A 532 -25.16 -3.91 16.33
CA VAL A 532 -26.17 -4.62 17.11
C VAL A 532 -27.56 -4.51 16.47
N ALA A 533 -27.90 -3.40 15.82
CA ALA A 533 -29.15 -3.28 15.06
C ALA A 533 -29.11 -4.13 13.79
N ALA A 534 -27.99 -4.15 13.05
CA ALA A 534 -27.79 -5.02 11.91
C ALA A 534 -27.82 -6.50 12.32
N THR A 535 -27.12 -6.88 13.40
CA THR A 535 -27.17 -8.22 14.00
C THR A 535 -28.57 -8.57 14.50
N ALA A 536 -29.32 -7.65 15.12
CA ALA A 536 -30.69 -7.91 15.57
C ALA A 536 -31.66 -8.10 14.40
N VAL A 537 -31.58 -7.26 13.36
CA VAL A 537 -32.32 -7.44 12.10
C VAL A 537 -31.92 -8.75 11.42
N SER A 538 -30.63 -9.12 11.45
CA SER A 538 -30.13 -10.37 10.87
C SER A 538 -30.52 -11.60 11.68
N ILE A 539 -30.66 -11.51 13.01
CA ILE A 539 -31.23 -12.58 13.84
C ILE A 539 -32.72 -12.75 13.53
N VAL A 540 -33.45 -11.64 13.36
CA VAL A 540 -34.88 -11.64 12.95
C VAL A 540 -35.08 -12.11 11.50
N ALA A 541 -34.05 -12.04 10.65
CA ALA A 541 -34.04 -12.61 9.31
C ALA A 541 -33.57 -14.08 9.30
N ALA A 542 -32.60 -14.46 10.13
CA ALA A 542 -32.11 -15.83 10.29
C ALA A 542 -33.20 -16.73 10.87
N ALA A 543 -33.98 -16.22 11.83
CA ALA A 543 -35.23 -16.83 12.31
C ALA A 543 -36.39 -16.80 11.27
N ARG A 544 -36.05 -16.86 9.98
CA ARG A 544 -36.96 -17.10 8.84
C ARG A 544 -36.36 -18.05 7.78
N ILE A 545 -35.11 -18.49 7.94
CA ILE A 545 -34.57 -19.64 7.21
C ILE A 545 -34.49 -20.80 8.21
N ASP A 546 -35.66 -21.38 8.48
CA ASP A 546 -35.73 -22.62 9.25
C ASP A 546 -35.24 -23.77 8.37
N SER A 547 -34.27 -24.57 8.84
CA SER A 547 -33.90 -25.82 8.17
C SER A 547 -35.10 -26.77 8.17
N VAL A 548 -35.68 -27.02 7.01
CA VAL A 548 -36.91 -27.83 6.90
C VAL A 548 -36.53 -29.31 6.99
N ALA A 549 -36.60 -29.86 8.20
CA ALA A 549 -36.37 -31.28 8.44
C ALA A 549 -37.28 -32.17 7.59
N ALA A 550 -36.75 -33.31 7.15
CA ALA A 550 -37.46 -34.27 6.31
C ALA A 550 -38.79 -34.70 6.95
N GLN A 551 -39.84 -34.77 6.12
CA GLN A 551 -41.16 -35.23 6.51
C GLN A 551 -41.38 -36.68 6.06
N PRO A 552 -42.13 -37.50 6.82
CA PRO A 552 -42.41 -38.88 6.42
C PRO A 552 -43.07 -38.97 5.04
N GLY A 553 -42.38 -39.57 4.07
CA GLY A 553 -42.81 -39.66 2.67
C GLY A 553 -42.10 -38.71 1.71
N ASP A 554 -41.17 -37.87 2.19
CA ASP A 554 -40.21 -37.19 1.32
C ASP A 554 -39.23 -38.18 0.69
N ILE A 555 -38.70 -37.82 -0.49
CA ILE A 555 -37.44 -38.36 -0.98
C ILE A 555 -36.31 -37.63 -0.26
N GLU A 556 -35.52 -38.35 0.53
CA GLU A 556 -34.29 -37.84 1.11
C GLU A 556 -33.13 -37.99 0.11
N LEU A 557 -32.28 -36.97 0.02
CA LEU A 557 -31.12 -36.89 -0.88
C LEU A 557 -29.97 -36.18 -0.14
N THR A 558 -28.74 -36.67 -0.28
CA THR A 558 -27.56 -36.08 0.38
C THR A 558 -26.54 -35.63 -0.67
N THR A 559 -26.02 -34.40 -0.55
CA THR A 559 -24.87 -33.95 -1.35
C THR A 559 -23.58 -34.10 -0.55
N LYS A 560 -22.64 -34.89 -1.08
CA LYS A 560 -21.35 -35.17 -0.45
C LYS A 560 -20.28 -35.56 -1.48
N ASP A 561 -19.04 -35.14 -1.23
CA ASP A 561 -17.88 -35.37 -2.10
C ASP A 561 -18.17 -34.89 -3.55
N PHE A 562 -18.89 -33.77 -3.67
CA PHE A 562 -19.41 -33.15 -4.90
C PHE A 562 -20.36 -34.04 -5.73
N GLN A 563 -21.08 -34.96 -5.08
CA GLN A 563 -22.03 -35.86 -5.71
C GLN A 563 -23.32 -35.98 -4.92
N PHE A 564 -24.41 -36.36 -5.62
CA PHE A 564 -25.62 -36.86 -4.96
C PHE A 564 -25.41 -38.32 -4.54
N ASP A 565 -25.82 -38.68 -3.33
CA ASP A 565 -25.74 -40.04 -2.78
C ASP A 565 -26.51 -41.10 -3.58
N THR A 566 -27.58 -40.70 -4.28
CA THR A 566 -28.16 -41.46 -5.40
C THR A 566 -28.20 -40.64 -6.70
N ARG A 567 -27.95 -41.32 -7.82
CA ARG A 567 -28.12 -40.79 -9.18
C ARG A 567 -29.46 -41.18 -9.83
N THR A 568 -30.29 -41.95 -9.12
CA THR A 568 -31.63 -42.33 -9.59
C THR A 568 -32.62 -42.29 -8.44
N ILE A 569 -33.71 -41.55 -8.65
CA ILE A 569 -34.84 -41.41 -7.74
C ILE A 569 -36.05 -42.05 -8.43
N THR A 570 -36.97 -42.65 -7.68
CA THR A 570 -38.23 -43.17 -8.26
C THR A 570 -39.41 -42.92 -7.35
N THR A 571 -40.53 -42.46 -7.93
CA THR A 571 -41.76 -42.12 -7.21
C THR A 571 -43.00 -42.39 -8.05
N ASP A 572 -44.15 -42.57 -7.40
CA ASP A 572 -45.42 -42.97 -8.03
C ASP A 572 -46.34 -41.74 -8.35
N GLY A 573 -45.72 -40.57 -8.53
CA GLY A 573 -46.31 -39.40 -9.22
C GLY A 573 -47.18 -38.43 -8.42
N GLY A 574 -47.73 -37.45 -9.15
CA GLY A 574 -48.63 -36.44 -8.60
C GLY A 574 -47.89 -35.28 -7.94
N LYS A 575 -47.59 -35.38 -6.65
CA LYS A 575 -46.95 -34.31 -5.86
C LYS A 575 -45.70 -34.84 -5.16
N VAL A 576 -44.55 -34.57 -5.76
CA VAL A 576 -43.24 -35.05 -5.32
C VAL A 576 -42.68 -34.07 -4.29
N ALA A 577 -42.22 -34.60 -3.14
CA ALA A 577 -41.47 -33.84 -2.15
C ALA A 577 -40.04 -34.38 -2.08
N VAL A 578 -39.06 -33.48 -2.14
CA VAL A 578 -37.64 -33.82 -2.05
C VAL A 578 -37.02 -32.97 -0.95
N THR A 579 -36.36 -33.63 0.00
CA THR A 579 -35.58 -33.00 1.07
C THR A 579 -34.12 -33.31 0.84
N VAL A 580 -33.32 -32.27 0.60
CA VAL A 580 -31.91 -32.35 0.27
C VAL A 580 -31.08 -31.84 1.45
N THR A 581 -30.16 -32.67 1.94
CA THR A 581 -29.17 -32.30 2.98
C THR A 581 -27.80 -32.13 2.33
N ASN A 582 -27.10 -31.06 2.71
CA ASN A 582 -25.77 -30.77 2.18
C ASN A 582 -24.68 -31.01 3.22
N ASP A 583 -23.94 -32.11 3.04
CA ASP A 583 -22.78 -32.52 3.86
C ASP A 583 -21.46 -31.93 3.34
N ASP A 584 -21.46 -31.28 2.17
CA ASP A 584 -20.29 -30.63 1.56
C ASP A 584 -20.09 -29.18 2.07
N PRO A 585 -18.84 -28.66 2.05
CA PRO A 585 -18.54 -27.28 2.45
C PRO A 585 -18.98 -26.23 1.41
N THR A 586 -19.47 -26.65 0.24
CA THR A 586 -19.87 -25.81 -0.89
C THR A 586 -21.39 -25.71 -1.00
N ARG A 587 -21.90 -24.63 -1.63
CA ARG A 587 -23.32 -24.55 -1.98
C ARG A 587 -23.62 -25.57 -3.07
N HIS A 588 -24.75 -26.27 -2.94
CA HIS A 588 -25.30 -27.13 -3.99
C HIS A 588 -26.71 -26.67 -4.37
N THR A 589 -27.20 -27.12 -5.52
CA THR A 589 -28.62 -27.02 -5.89
C THR A 589 -29.19 -28.39 -6.23
N PHE A 590 -30.51 -28.51 -6.14
CA PHE A 590 -31.28 -29.56 -6.80
C PHE A 590 -32.18 -28.88 -7.83
N THR A 591 -31.71 -28.86 -9.08
CA THR A 591 -32.32 -28.15 -10.20
C THR A 591 -32.92 -29.14 -11.21
N ILE A 592 -34.16 -28.91 -11.65
CA ILE A 592 -34.86 -29.63 -12.72
C ILE A 592 -35.56 -28.57 -13.61
N ASP A 593 -34.93 -28.20 -14.72
CA ASP A 593 -35.46 -27.21 -15.68
C ASP A 593 -36.89 -27.55 -16.15
N GLU A 594 -37.10 -28.82 -16.49
CA GLU A 594 -38.33 -29.35 -17.08
C GLU A 594 -39.56 -29.24 -16.15
N LEU A 595 -39.32 -29.11 -14.85
CA LEU A 595 -40.35 -28.94 -13.81
C LEU A 595 -40.31 -27.55 -13.14
N GLY A 596 -39.40 -26.66 -13.57
CA GLY A 596 -39.20 -25.35 -12.96
C GLY A 596 -38.74 -25.41 -11.50
N VAL A 597 -38.03 -26.47 -11.12
CA VAL A 597 -37.50 -26.68 -9.77
C VAL A 597 -36.08 -26.16 -9.70
N ASP A 598 -35.80 -25.24 -8.78
CA ASP A 598 -34.44 -24.89 -8.40
C ASP A 598 -34.36 -24.70 -6.88
N LEU A 599 -33.88 -25.72 -6.18
CA LEU A 599 -33.71 -25.70 -4.73
C LEU A 599 -32.25 -25.44 -4.38
N ASN A 600 -31.96 -24.24 -3.86
CA ASN A 600 -30.66 -23.87 -3.30
C ASN A 600 -30.46 -24.51 -1.92
N VAL A 601 -29.32 -25.20 -1.73
CA VAL A 601 -28.98 -25.93 -0.50
C VAL A 601 -27.64 -25.42 0.04
N PRO A 602 -27.65 -24.51 1.04
CA PRO A 602 -26.44 -24.00 1.68
C PRO A 602 -25.60 -25.11 2.37
N PRO A 603 -24.29 -24.91 2.58
CA PRO A 603 -23.44 -25.85 3.31
C PRO A 603 -24.00 -26.19 4.70
N GLY A 604 -24.02 -27.48 5.06
CA GLY A 604 -24.52 -27.95 6.36
C GLY A 604 -26.03 -27.76 6.59
N ALA A 605 -26.81 -27.40 5.56
CA ALA A 605 -28.24 -27.18 5.67
C ALA A 605 -29.06 -28.35 5.07
N THR A 606 -30.26 -28.54 5.62
CA THR A 606 -31.31 -29.37 5.02
C THR A 606 -32.41 -28.46 4.49
N GLN A 607 -32.74 -28.61 3.21
CA GLN A 607 -33.75 -27.81 2.52
C GLN A 607 -34.78 -28.72 1.82
N ARG A 608 -36.02 -28.27 1.71
CA ARG A 608 -37.12 -29.06 1.18
C ARG A 608 -37.90 -28.32 0.10
N VAL A 609 -38.08 -28.99 -1.04
CA VAL A 609 -38.94 -28.52 -2.14
C VAL A 609 -40.11 -29.49 -2.33
N THR A 610 -41.22 -29.01 -2.90
CA THR A 610 -42.36 -29.87 -3.23
C THR A 610 -43.06 -29.36 -4.48
N PHE A 611 -43.11 -30.18 -5.52
CA PHE A 611 -43.50 -29.82 -6.87
C PHE A 611 -44.45 -30.86 -7.48
N PRO A 612 -45.33 -30.48 -8.43
CA PRO A 612 -46.07 -31.44 -9.22
C PRO A 612 -45.13 -32.13 -10.23
N ALA A 613 -45.37 -33.42 -10.51
CA ALA A 613 -44.71 -34.12 -11.61
C ALA A 613 -45.63 -35.20 -12.19
N ASP A 614 -45.77 -35.19 -13.51
CA ASP A 614 -46.47 -36.22 -14.29
C ASP A 614 -45.52 -37.40 -14.58
N ALA A 615 -46.07 -38.56 -14.97
CA ALA A 615 -45.29 -39.76 -15.30
C ALA A 615 -44.28 -39.51 -16.45
N GLY A 616 -43.02 -39.85 -16.22
CA GLY A 616 -41.89 -39.50 -17.09
C GLY A 616 -40.54 -39.63 -16.39
N THR A 617 -39.44 -39.36 -17.11
CA THR A 617 -38.10 -39.27 -16.53
C THR A 617 -37.57 -37.86 -16.72
N TYR A 618 -37.17 -37.21 -15.63
CA TYR A 618 -36.68 -35.83 -15.60
C TYR A 618 -35.22 -35.81 -15.13
N ARG A 619 -34.38 -34.96 -15.73
CA ARG A 619 -32.98 -34.80 -15.26
C ARG A 619 -32.92 -33.84 -14.08
N PHE A 620 -32.30 -34.27 -12.97
CA PHE A 620 -31.88 -33.36 -11.91
C PHE A 620 -30.36 -33.17 -11.90
N TYR A 621 -29.90 -31.98 -11.51
CA TYR A 621 -28.47 -31.66 -11.41
C TYR A 621 -28.20 -30.56 -10.39
N CYS A 622 -26.92 -30.35 -10.09
CA CYS A 622 -26.44 -29.24 -9.26
C CYS A 622 -25.72 -28.18 -10.10
N ILE A 623 -26.06 -26.92 -9.86
CA ILE A 623 -25.28 -25.73 -10.22
C ILE A 623 -24.38 -25.42 -9.01
N PRO A 624 -23.08 -25.13 -9.16
CA PRO A 624 -22.31 -25.01 -10.42
C PRO A 624 -21.77 -26.33 -10.97
N HIS A 625 -21.91 -27.45 -10.25
CA HIS A 625 -21.21 -28.73 -10.53
C HIS A 625 -21.73 -29.54 -11.73
N ALA A 626 -22.41 -28.91 -12.68
CA ALA A 626 -22.83 -29.51 -13.94
C ALA A 626 -21.65 -29.52 -14.95
N PRO A 627 -21.53 -30.56 -15.80
CA PRO A 627 -22.49 -31.63 -16.05
C PRO A 627 -22.36 -32.85 -15.11
N ASP A 628 -21.31 -32.92 -14.31
CA ASP A 628 -20.86 -34.15 -13.63
C ASP A 628 -21.71 -34.54 -12.42
N MET A 629 -22.25 -33.57 -11.68
CA MET A 629 -23.17 -33.78 -10.57
C MET A 629 -24.63 -33.78 -11.04
N ALA A 630 -25.09 -34.92 -11.53
CA ALA A 630 -26.45 -35.11 -12.06
C ALA A 630 -27.03 -36.51 -11.83
N GLY A 631 -28.35 -36.63 -11.95
CA GLY A 631 -29.13 -37.86 -11.84
C GLY A 631 -30.49 -37.78 -12.53
N GLU A 632 -31.29 -38.85 -12.40
CA GLU A 632 -32.61 -38.97 -13.03
C GLU A 632 -33.72 -39.20 -11.99
N LEU A 633 -34.79 -38.42 -12.08
CA LEU A 633 -36.04 -38.60 -11.34
C LEU A 633 -37.03 -39.35 -12.24
N VAL A 634 -37.32 -40.60 -11.90
CA VAL A 634 -38.30 -41.44 -12.60
C VAL A 634 -39.66 -41.38 -11.89
N VAL A 635 -40.68 -40.92 -12.61
CA VAL A 635 -42.07 -40.82 -12.15
C VAL A 635 -42.90 -41.86 -12.90
N ARG A 636 -43.61 -42.72 -12.16
CA ARG A 636 -44.38 -43.85 -12.71
C ARG A 636 -45.82 -43.50 -13.09
#